data_AF-A0A9P7YZ48-F1
#
_entry.id   AF-A0A9P7YZ48-F1
#
_cell.length_a   1.000
_cell.length_b   1.000
_cell.length_c   1.000
_cell.angle_alpha   90.00
_cell.angle_beta   90.00
_cell.angle_gamma   90.00
#
_symmetry.space_group_name_H-M   'P 1'
#
loop_
_entity.id
_entity.type
_entity.pdbx_description
1 polymer ?
#
loop_
_entity_poly.entity_id
_entity_poly.type
_entity_poly.pdbx_seq_one_letter_code
_entity_poly.pdbx_strand_id
1 'polypeptide(L)'
;MYGLSALPNELLFAIVGNVELEDVFNLAQTCRALEFLMREENICKKIMQINAPFSEEWRDAESANHGNAEAFRRIVKRRQAVANADPYIMAMIGLGDAFIYSQGILCYSLDDKIRILDLQRSHHQETIVSIPGLLTAALPGVESNSTGYFKLLHHSSSIISSLYVASGGDSSPWLIAFHIATKQVVLVKELESTDKLFVRNDSTHLYFGTYSRFNRGGCMKWLICGYTFETASWFERDIYLPGLIGSEIGSTVCFELRRGFFYAVSNQTPHGVEEMDWTSVYHCVLFSVHSPWKIESSRKWRRQQREGPIDDRWTDLRLDFNESANEVRIVESRKEWHPGSSSSRRTCYTTEIKFPDDKPARENNPQSLDHLTASSSTDPSSSDIGSSSHSLIPSPISSISSASGELQRQSLQALPDEPLRKLLDVDNRSLHMKARTRRPEHTHPECDSMGAMHTLMRSQVRYYHTSAMTFMDLVDQPLHTDFYRTQRVRLRAAARTRSMPFNRLANEQQGGAYPDQPIKYWPENQDPTKPDERLDNLYNVLSPPSHLGEIEGVMDERSIVYATGPRNAPRALIFIGFDPSMHLEGVKRWSEQSQTNAKPDTFRRQDGNFADRLDAMNATVPSIDRKGKQKATCRPAAETTGKAGNIQPRQYGKWCWQEPAMFLDIHLGYYFGKARRP
;
A
#
# COMPACT_ATOMS: atom_id res chain seq x y z
N MET A 1 -5.72 50.90 -3.80
CA MET A 1 -6.34 49.57 -3.55
C MET A 1 -5.19 48.57 -3.55
N TYR A 2 -4.64 48.23 -2.38
CA TYR A 2 -3.45 47.39 -2.26
C TYR A 2 -3.87 45.92 -2.29
N GLY A 3 -3.74 45.27 -3.45
CA GLY A 3 -3.97 43.83 -3.61
C GLY A 3 -2.69 43.02 -3.39
N LEU A 4 -2.81 41.69 -3.25
CA LEU A 4 -1.66 40.76 -3.18
C LEU A 4 -0.68 40.93 -4.35
N SER A 5 -1.17 41.32 -5.52
CA SER A 5 -0.36 41.61 -6.72
C SER A 5 0.49 42.88 -6.63
N ALA A 6 0.27 43.74 -5.63
CA ALA A 6 1.04 44.95 -5.40
C ALA A 6 2.12 44.76 -4.31
N LEU A 7 2.19 43.58 -3.69
CA LEU A 7 3.23 43.26 -2.72
C LEU A 7 4.57 43.04 -3.42
N PRO A 8 5.69 43.43 -2.79
CA PRO A 8 7.01 42.95 -3.19
C PRO A 8 7.05 41.43 -3.24
N ASN A 9 7.78 40.89 -4.22
CA ASN A 9 7.86 39.45 -4.45
C ASN A 9 8.35 38.70 -3.21
N GLU A 10 9.25 39.30 -2.42
CA GLU A 10 9.78 38.73 -1.19
C GLU A 10 8.68 38.44 -0.15
N LEU A 11 7.74 39.39 0.02
CA LEU A 11 6.61 39.23 0.94
C LEU A 11 5.61 38.20 0.42
N LEU A 12 5.35 38.21 -0.90
CA LEU A 12 4.50 37.21 -1.51
C LEU A 12 5.08 35.80 -1.35
N PHE A 13 6.41 35.63 -1.48
CA PHE A 13 7.07 34.35 -1.24
C PHE A 13 7.02 33.91 0.21
N ALA A 14 7.17 34.83 1.17
CA ALA A 14 7.00 34.51 2.58
C ALA A 14 5.58 34.01 2.87
N ILE A 15 4.56 34.58 2.22
CA ILE A 15 3.17 34.11 2.33
C ILE A 15 3.02 32.73 1.72
N VAL A 16 3.46 32.55 0.46
CA VAL A 16 3.35 31.28 -0.28
C VAL A 16 4.10 30.13 0.43
N GLY A 17 5.21 30.42 1.10
CA GLY A 17 5.96 29.43 1.89
C GLY A 17 5.25 28.93 3.15
N ASN A 18 4.16 29.58 3.58
CA ASN A 18 3.36 29.20 4.75
C ASN A 18 1.98 28.64 4.39
N VAL A 19 1.74 28.35 3.10
CA VAL A 19 0.45 27.92 2.55
C VAL A 19 0.62 26.56 1.87
N GLU A 20 -0.41 25.71 1.97
CA GLU A 20 -0.41 24.38 1.36
C GLU A 20 -0.35 24.47 -0.19
N LEU A 21 0.20 23.45 -0.86
CA LEU A 21 0.44 23.49 -2.31
C LEU A 21 -0.83 23.75 -3.13
N GLU A 22 -1.94 23.14 -2.72
CA GLU A 22 -3.24 23.27 -3.33
C GLU A 22 -3.75 24.70 -3.26
N ASP A 23 -3.56 25.37 -2.13
CA ASP A 23 -3.96 26.75 -1.91
C ASP A 23 -3.10 27.73 -2.73
N VAL A 24 -1.79 27.47 -2.84
CA VAL A 24 -0.90 28.25 -3.71
C VAL A 24 -1.33 28.13 -5.18
N PHE A 25 -1.68 26.91 -5.61
CA PHE A 25 -2.16 26.66 -6.96
C PHE A 25 -3.51 27.34 -7.22
N ASN A 26 -4.45 27.27 -6.28
CA ASN A 26 -5.72 27.97 -6.36
C ASN A 26 -5.52 29.50 -6.40
N LEU A 27 -4.61 30.03 -5.59
CA LEU A 27 -4.23 31.45 -5.58
C LEU A 27 -3.70 31.89 -6.96
N ALA A 28 -2.83 31.09 -7.57
CA ALA A 28 -2.28 31.37 -8.90
C ALA A 28 -3.35 31.43 -10.00
N GLN A 29 -4.49 30.75 -9.81
CA GLN A 29 -5.61 30.76 -10.76
C GLN A 29 -6.58 31.93 -10.58
N THR A 30 -6.50 32.68 -9.48
CA THR A 30 -7.45 33.78 -9.19
C THR A 30 -7.31 34.95 -10.15
N CYS A 31 -6.10 35.27 -10.60
CA CYS A 31 -5.86 36.38 -11.53
C CYS A 31 -4.58 36.19 -12.34
N ARG A 32 -4.53 36.83 -13.51
CA ARG A 32 -3.38 36.76 -14.44
C ARG A 32 -2.07 37.26 -13.82
N ALA A 33 -2.13 38.21 -12.88
CA ALA A 33 -0.95 38.75 -12.22
C ALA A 33 -0.26 37.75 -11.27
N LEU A 34 -0.97 36.72 -10.78
CA LEU A 34 -0.43 35.69 -9.89
C LEU A 34 -0.12 34.38 -10.61
N GLU A 35 -0.41 34.30 -11.91
CA GLU A 35 -0.20 33.10 -12.71
C GLU A 35 1.29 32.67 -12.77
N PHE A 36 2.21 33.61 -12.58
CA PHE A 36 3.65 33.32 -12.51
C PHE A 36 4.01 32.34 -11.39
N LEU A 37 3.24 32.29 -10.29
CA LEU A 37 3.42 31.35 -9.18
C LEU A 37 3.33 29.87 -9.60
N MET A 38 2.60 29.57 -10.68
CA MET A 38 2.45 28.21 -11.21
C MET A 38 3.18 27.96 -12.53
N ARG A 39 3.86 28.97 -13.09
CA ARG A 39 4.52 28.91 -14.40
C ARG A 39 6.02 29.12 -14.35
N GLU A 40 6.51 29.96 -13.42
CA GLU A 40 7.91 30.33 -13.36
C GLU A 40 8.74 29.26 -12.63
N GLU A 41 9.79 28.76 -13.29
CA GLU A 41 10.60 27.63 -12.83
C GLU A 41 11.26 27.87 -11.47
N ASN A 42 11.92 29.02 -11.28
CA ASN A 42 12.63 29.32 -10.03
C ASN A 42 11.70 29.45 -8.83
N ILE A 43 10.48 29.93 -9.07
CA ILE A 43 9.46 30.09 -8.03
C ILE A 43 8.89 28.73 -7.66
N CYS A 44 8.47 27.96 -8.66
CA CYS A 44 7.98 26.60 -8.43
C CYS A 44 9.04 25.74 -7.74
N LYS A 45 10.32 25.93 -8.07
CA LYS A 45 11.45 25.28 -7.38
C LYS A 45 11.43 25.55 -5.88
N LYS A 46 11.34 26.82 -5.47
CA LYS A 46 11.27 27.20 -4.04
C LYS A 46 10.01 26.66 -3.36
N ILE A 47 8.86 26.75 -4.03
CA ILE A 47 7.58 26.25 -3.50
C ILE A 47 7.66 24.74 -3.22
N MET A 48 8.20 23.98 -4.17
CA MET A 48 8.36 22.53 -4.04
C MET A 48 9.37 22.15 -2.96
N GLN A 49 10.50 22.87 -2.85
CA GLN A 49 11.49 22.66 -1.80
C GLN A 49 10.93 22.86 -0.40
N ILE A 50 9.99 23.79 -0.22
CA ILE A 50 9.38 24.07 1.08
C ILE A 50 8.26 23.07 1.40
N ASN A 51 7.39 22.78 0.43
CA ASN A 51 6.13 22.08 0.72
C ASN A 51 6.13 20.59 0.35
N ALA A 52 6.93 20.14 -0.61
CA ALA A 52 6.99 18.73 -1.02
C ALA A 52 8.38 18.29 -1.53
N PRO A 53 9.47 18.54 -0.77
CA PRO A 53 10.83 18.18 -1.16
C PRO A 53 11.04 16.66 -1.29
N PHE A 54 10.13 15.84 -0.77
CA PHE A 54 10.22 14.39 -0.85
C PHE A 54 9.20 13.77 -1.79
N SER A 55 8.39 14.57 -2.50
CA SER A 55 7.54 14.05 -3.57
C SER A 55 8.37 13.46 -4.71
N GLU A 56 7.80 12.49 -5.41
CA GLU A 56 8.45 11.92 -6.59
C GLU A 56 8.51 12.92 -7.76
N GLU A 57 7.48 13.77 -7.92
CA GLU A 57 7.44 14.82 -8.93
C GLU A 57 8.60 15.80 -8.76
N TRP A 58 8.92 16.16 -7.51
CA TRP A 58 10.08 16.98 -7.19
C TRP A 58 11.38 16.25 -7.52
N ARG A 59 11.53 14.99 -7.11
CA ARG A 59 12.75 14.20 -7.39
C ARG A 59 13.00 14.03 -8.89
N ASP A 60 11.95 13.79 -9.67
CA ASP A 60 12.02 13.73 -11.14
C ASP A 60 12.56 15.06 -11.70
N ALA A 61 11.97 16.20 -11.31
CA ALA A 61 12.40 17.53 -11.78
C ALA A 61 13.80 17.94 -11.28
N GLU A 62 14.16 17.58 -10.06
CA GLU A 62 15.48 17.82 -9.48
C GLU A 62 16.56 17.02 -10.22
N SER A 63 16.29 15.75 -10.55
CA SER A 63 17.21 14.90 -11.33
C SER A 63 17.41 15.41 -12.76
N ALA A 64 16.34 15.94 -13.37
CA ALA A 64 16.40 16.54 -14.71
C ALA A 64 16.97 17.97 -14.70
N ASN A 65 17.07 18.62 -13.53
CA ASN A 65 17.42 20.02 -13.36
C ASN A 65 16.52 21.00 -14.16
N HIS A 66 15.29 20.59 -14.50
CA HIS A 66 14.29 21.39 -15.19
C HIS A 66 12.87 20.84 -14.95
N GLY A 67 11.83 21.61 -15.27
CA GLY A 67 10.44 21.15 -15.18
C GLY A 67 9.83 21.27 -13.78
N ASN A 68 10.32 22.18 -12.95
CA ASN A 68 9.78 22.45 -11.61
C ASN A 68 8.34 22.95 -11.69
N ALA A 69 8.03 23.78 -12.68
CA ALA A 69 6.67 24.27 -12.89
C ALA A 69 5.72 23.14 -13.33
N GLU A 70 6.22 22.17 -14.11
CA GLU A 70 5.45 20.97 -14.44
C GLU A 70 5.25 20.09 -13.21
N ALA A 71 6.29 19.83 -12.43
CA ALA A 71 6.21 19.05 -11.19
C ALA A 71 5.20 19.63 -10.19
N PHE A 72 5.24 20.96 -9.98
CA PHE A 72 4.27 21.66 -9.13
C PHE A 72 2.82 21.50 -9.62
N ARG A 73 2.59 21.64 -10.93
CA ARG A 73 1.24 21.43 -11.47
C ARG A 73 0.82 19.97 -11.40
N ARG A 74 1.75 19.03 -11.60
CA ARG A 74 1.51 17.57 -11.61
C ARG A 74 1.08 17.07 -10.24
N ILE A 75 1.80 17.44 -9.17
CA ILE A 75 1.48 17.01 -7.80
C ILE A 75 0.08 17.51 -7.35
N VAL A 76 -0.24 18.78 -7.62
CA VAL A 76 -1.55 19.36 -7.25
C VAL A 76 -2.67 18.71 -8.06
N LYS A 77 -2.50 18.58 -9.38
CA LYS A 77 -3.48 17.93 -10.26
C LYS A 77 -3.72 16.47 -9.90
N ARG A 78 -2.67 15.74 -9.50
CA ARG A 78 -2.78 14.35 -9.04
C ARG A 78 -3.61 14.27 -7.76
N ARG A 79 -3.28 15.07 -6.75
CA ARG A 79 -4.02 15.08 -5.47
C ARG A 79 -5.48 15.48 -5.67
N GLN A 80 -5.75 16.46 -6.54
CA GLN A 80 -7.10 16.84 -6.93
C GLN A 80 -7.84 15.72 -7.69
N ALA A 81 -7.17 15.02 -8.61
CA ALA A 81 -7.74 13.88 -9.33
C ALA A 81 -8.14 12.74 -8.38
N VAL A 82 -7.27 12.41 -7.41
CA VAL A 82 -7.58 11.42 -6.37
C VAL A 82 -8.77 11.90 -5.51
N ALA A 83 -8.73 13.14 -5.02
CA ALA A 83 -9.79 13.69 -4.16
C ALA A 83 -11.16 13.72 -4.83
N ASN A 84 -11.20 13.90 -6.16
CA ASN A 84 -12.44 13.99 -6.92
C ASN A 84 -12.88 12.68 -7.60
N ALA A 85 -12.11 11.58 -7.44
CA ALA A 85 -12.25 10.36 -8.25
C ALA A 85 -12.26 10.66 -9.78
N ASP A 86 -11.37 11.53 -10.24
CA ASP A 86 -11.31 12.00 -11.63
C ASP A 86 -10.00 11.53 -12.30
N PRO A 87 -9.94 10.28 -12.80
CA PRO A 87 -8.71 9.73 -13.36
C PRO A 87 -8.37 10.32 -14.74
N TYR A 88 -7.08 10.42 -15.04
CA TYR A 88 -6.59 10.88 -16.35
C TYR A 88 -6.56 9.77 -17.40
N ILE A 89 -6.46 8.51 -16.97
CA ILE A 89 -6.37 7.36 -17.86
C ILE A 89 -6.98 6.12 -17.20
N MET A 90 -7.60 5.27 -18.01
CA MET A 90 -7.99 3.93 -17.61
C MET A 90 -7.83 2.96 -18.78
N ALA A 91 -7.28 1.78 -18.54
CA ALA A 91 -7.08 0.78 -19.59
C ALA A 91 -7.05 -0.64 -19.04
N MET A 92 -7.46 -1.60 -19.87
CA MET A 92 -7.08 -3.00 -19.68
C MET A 92 -5.65 -3.17 -20.18
N ILE A 93 -4.75 -3.54 -19.28
CA ILE A 93 -3.31 -3.55 -19.54
C ILE A 93 -2.73 -4.93 -19.77
N GLY A 94 -3.46 -5.98 -19.39
CA GLY A 94 -3.04 -7.36 -19.64
C GLY A 94 -3.97 -8.39 -19.02
N LEU A 95 -3.58 -9.65 -19.18
CA LEU A 95 -4.18 -10.82 -18.52
C LEU A 95 -3.09 -11.48 -17.66
N GLY A 96 -3.43 -11.91 -16.44
CA GLY A 96 -2.48 -12.57 -15.56
C GLY A 96 -3.12 -13.43 -14.48
N ASP A 97 -2.39 -14.46 -14.04
CA ASP A 97 -2.79 -15.36 -12.95
C ASP A 97 -2.60 -14.70 -11.58
N ALA A 98 -1.51 -13.96 -11.42
CA ALA A 98 -1.17 -13.22 -10.22
C ALA A 98 -0.39 -11.96 -10.60
N PHE A 99 -0.46 -10.93 -9.75
CA PHE A 99 0.28 -9.70 -9.96
C PHE A 99 0.76 -9.10 -8.64
N ILE A 100 1.81 -8.31 -8.75
CA ILE A 100 2.23 -7.34 -7.73
C ILE A 100 2.36 -5.99 -8.41
N TYR A 101 1.98 -4.94 -7.70
CA TYR A 101 2.08 -3.57 -8.18
C TYR A 101 2.68 -2.69 -7.09
N SER A 102 3.76 -1.98 -7.42
CA SER A 102 4.42 -1.07 -6.49
C SER A 102 5.29 -0.07 -7.24
N GLN A 103 5.24 1.19 -6.81
CA GLN A 103 6.07 2.30 -7.35
C GLN A 103 5.93 2.44 -8.87
N GLY A 104 4.70 2.39 -9.40
CA GLY A 104 4.48 2.53 -10.85
C GLY A 104 4.85 1.31 -11.70
N ILE A 105 5.44 0.26 -11.13
CA ILE A 105 5.86 -0.95 -11.83
C ILE A 105 4.88 -2.09 -11.57
N LEU A 106 4.33 -2.65 -12.65
CA LEU A 106 3.51 -3.85 -12.63
C LEU A 106 4.37 -5.07 -12.96
N CYS A 107 4.29 -6.09 -12.11
CA CYS A 107 4.82 -7.41 -12.41
C CYS A 107 3.67 -8.42 -12.33
N TYR A 108 3.42 -9.16 -13.39
CA TYR A 108 2.37 -10.18 -13.40
C TYR A 108 2.87 -11.48 -14.01
N SER A 109 2.33 -12.60 -13.53
CA SER A 109 2.57 -13.91 -14.11
C SER A 109 1.47 -14.26 -15.10
N LEU A 110 1.85 -14.80 -16.24
CA LEU A 110 0.95 -15.37 -17.23
C LEU A 110 1.62 -16.64 -17.76
N ASP A 111 1.00 -17.78 -17.53
CA ASP A 111 1.57 -19.10 -17.82
C ASP A 111 2.94 -19.28 -17.13
N ASP A 112 3.97 -19.68 -17.89
CA ASP A 112 5.34 -19.88 -17.40
C ASP A 112 6.23 -18.63 -17.55
N LYS A 113 5.61 -17.44 -17.64
CA LYS A 113 6.29 -16.17 -17.84
C LYS A 113 5.90 -15.14 -16.77
N ILE A 114 6.87 -14.32 -16.39
CA ILE A 114 6.64 -13.08 -15.64
C ILE A 114 6.81 -11.93 -16.63
N ARG A 115 5.86 -11.00 -16.64
CA ARG A 115 5.86 -9.82 -17.50
C ARG A 115 5.93 -8.58 -16.60
N ILE A 116 6.85 -7.68 -16.92
CA ILE A 116 7.16 -6.51 -16.10
C ILE A 116 6.98 -5.25 -16.95
N LEU A 117 6.13 -4.34 -16.49
CA LEU A 117 5.75 -3.11 -17.19
C LEU A 117 5.90 -1.88 -16.29
N ASP A 118 6.56 -0.84 -16.79
CA ASP A 118 6.57 0.49 -16.16
C ASP A 118 5.37 1.30 -16.64
N LEU A 119 4.32 1.35 -15.81
CA LEU A 119 3.09 2.08 -16.09
C LEU A 119 3.25 3.58 -15.83
N GLN A 120 4.06 3.94 -14.83
CA GLN A 120 4.32 5.33 -14.46
C GLN A 120 5.00 6.12 -15.58
N ARG A 121 5.97 5.51 -16.26
CA ARG A 121 6.62 6.10 -17.45
C ARG A 121 5.92 5.74 -18.75
N SER A 122 4.82 4.99 -18.67
CA SER A 122 4.02 4.56 -19.81
C SER A 122 4.85 3.88 -20.91
N HIS A 123 5.70 2.94 -20.49
CA HIS A 123 6.53 2.17 -21.41
C HIS A 123 5.68 1.37 -22.39
N HIS A 124 6.16 1.24 -23.63
CA HIS A 124 5.54 0.46 -24.70
C HIS A 124 6.15 -0.96 -24.83
N GLN A 125 7.12 -1.29 -23.98
CA GLN A 125 7.80 -2.59 -23.94
C GLN A 125 7.77 -3.16 -22.53
N GLU A 126 7.60 -4.47 -22.46
CA GLU A 126 7.66 -5.26 -21.24
C GLU A 126 8.95 -6.07 -21.19
N THR A 127 9.48 -6.23 -19.98
CA THR A 127 10.55 -7.20 -19.72
C THR A 127 9.92 -8.53 -19.36
N ILE A 128 10.25 -9.57 -20.12
CA ILE A 128 9.70 -10.91 -19.97
C ILE A 128 10.74 -11.82 -19.38
N VAL A 129 10.37 -12.54 -18.33
CA VAL A 129 11.21 -13.51 -17.62
C VAL A 129 10.57 -14.88 -17.72
N SER A 130 11.28 -15.83 -18.33
CA SER A 130 10.87 -17.24 -18.33
C SER A 130 11.10 -17.83 -16.94
N ILE A 131 10.04 -18.34 -16.31
CA ILE A 131 10.12 -18.99 -15.00
C ILE A 131 11.04 -20.23 -15.06
N PRO A 132 10.86 -21.19 -16.00
CA PRO A 132 11.77 -22.33 -16.11
C PRO A 132 13.24 -21.94 -16.35
N GLY A 133 13.47 -20.91 -17.17
CA GLY A 133 14.81 -20.39 -17.44
C GLY A 133 15.46 -19.74 -16.21
N LEU A 134 14.68 -18.97 -15.44
CA LEU A 134 15.10 -18.37 -14.18
C LEU A 134 15.43 -19.45 -13.15
N LEU A 135 14.58 -20.47 -13.01
CA LEU A 135 14.81 -21.58 -12.08
C LEU A 135 16.06 -22.38 -12.45
N THR A 136 16.29 -22.65 -13.74
CA THR A 136 17.52 -23.33 -14.21
C THR A 136 18.77 -22.50 -13.88
N ALA A 137 18.67 -21.16 -13.95
CA ALA A 137 19.77 -20.27 -13.60
C ALA A 137 20.00 -20.15 -12.08
N ALA A 138 18.93 -20.16 -11.28
CA ALA A 138 18.96 -20.02 -9.83
C ALA A 138 19.28 -21.34 -9.11
N LEU A 139 18.76 -22.46 -9.61
CA LEU A 139 18.79 -23.79 -8.99
C LEU A 139 19.26 -24.84 -10.01
N PRO A 140 20.58 -24.96 -10.27
CA PRO A 140 21.12 -25.84 -11.32
C PRO A 140 20.83 -27.34 -11.12
N GLY A 141 20.36 -27.75 -9.93
CA GLY A 141 20.01 -29.14 -9.60
C GLY A 141 18.53 -29.47 -9.73
N VAL A 142 17.67 -28.48 -9.98
CA VAL A 142 16.24 -28.70 -10.22
C VAL A 142 16.06 -28.94 -11.72
N GLU A 143 15.63 -30.14 -12.10
CA GLU A 143 15.35 -30.46 -13.51
C GLU A 143 14.36 -29.45 -14.10
N SER A 144 14.58 -29.00 -15.33
CA SER A 144 13.78 -27.97 -16.01
C SER A 144 12.27 -28.28 -16.15
N ASN A 145 11.86 -29.49 -15.76
CA ASN A 145 10.50 -30.02 -15.79
C ASN A 145 9.89 -30.22 -14.39
N SER A 146 10.50 -29.66 -13.32
CA SER A 146 9.94 -29.75 -11.98
C SER A 146 8.62 -28.97 -11.93
N THR A 147 7.51 -29.70 -11.88
CA THR A 147 6.21 -29.14 -11.52
C THR A 147 6.35 -28.42 -10.19
N GLY A 148 5.89 -27.18 -10.07
CA GLY A 148 6.06 -26.37 -8.87
C GLY A 148 5.15 -25.16 -8.87
N TYR A 149 5.05 -24.51 -7.72
CA TYR A 149 4.32 -23.26 -7.54
C TYR A 149 5.31 -22.09 -7.47
N PHE A 150 5.08 -21.06 -8.26
CA PHE A 150 5.87 -19.84 -8.28
C PHE A 150 5.00 -18.64 -7.88
N LYS A 151 5.49 -17.78 -6.99
CA LYS A 151 4.75 -16.62 -6.47
C LYS A 151 5.65 -15.39 -6.44
N LEU A 152 5.16 -14.28 -6.97
CA LEU A 152 5.78 -12.96 -6.82
C LEU A 152 5.51 -12.43 -5.40
N LEU A 153 6.55 -11.91 -4.73
CA LEU A 153 6.44 -11.44 -3.33
C LEU A 153 6.59 -9.93 -3.20
N HIS A 154 7.60 -9.34 -3.86
CA HIS A 154 7.91 -7.92 -3.71
C HIS A 154 8.70 -7.38 -4.91
N HIS A 155 8.45 -6.13 -5.27
CA HIS A 155 9.28 -5.36 -6.20
C HIS A 155 9.73 -4.03 -5.55
N SER A 156 11.04 -3.76 -5.56
CA SER A 156 11.62 -2.47 -5.15
C SER A 156 13.02 -2.33 -5.71
N SER A 157 13.42 -1.10 -6.07
CA SER A 157 14.76 -0.77 -6.55
C SER A 157 15.25 -1.67 -7.71
N SER A 158 14.38 -1.97 -8.67
CA SER A 158 14.66 -2.87 -9.82
C SER A 158 14.98 -4.32 -9.45
N ILE A 159 14.69 -4.74 -8.22
CA ILE A 159 14.83 -6.12 -7.74
C ILE A 159 13.45 -6.70 -7.51
N ILE A 160 13.22 -7.90 -8.04
CA ILE A 160 12.01 -8.69 -7.80
C ILE A 160 12.36 -9.87 -6.90
N SER A 161 11.60 -10.02 -5.84
CA SER A 161 11.66 -11.17 -4.93
C SER A 161 10.49 -12.10 -5.20
N SER A 162 10.77 -13.39 -5.22
CA SER A 162 9.83 -14.45 -5.57
C SER A 162 10.02 -15.69 -4.72
N LEU A 163 8.95 -16.47 -4.55
CA LEU A 163 8.93 -17.76 -3.89
C LEU A 163 8.74 -18.85 -4.92
N TYR A 164 9.56 -19.89 -4.86
CA TYR A 164 9.37 -21.12 -5.60
C TYR A 164 9.23 -22.30 -4.64
N VAL A 165 8.24 -23.15 -4.87
CA VAL A 165 8.05 -24.41 -4.14
C VAL A 165 7.91 -25.53 -5.17
N ALA A 166 8.83 -26.49 -5.17
CA ALA A 166 8.73 -27.64 -6.05
C ALA A 166 7.55 -28.56 -5.63
N SER A 167 7.03 -29.34 -6.56
CA SER A 167 6.01 -30.34 -6.27
C SER A 167 6.71 -31.66 -5.94
N GLY A 168 6.63 -32.10 -4.70
CA GLY A 168 7.26 -33.33 -4.21
C GLY A 168 7.17 -33.45 -2.69
N GLY A 169 7.32 -34.66 -2.16
CA GLY A 169 7.12 -34.96 -0.72
C GLY A 169 8.07 -34.23 0.24
N ASP A 170 9.29 -33.90 -0.22
CA ASP A 170 10.32 -33.18 0.55
C ASP A 170 10.73 -31.87 -0.15
N SER A 171 9.79 -31.14 -0.75
CA SER A 171 10.13 -29.88 -1.42
C SER A 171 10.35 -28.75 -0.43
N SER A 172 11.60 -28.34 -0.27
CA SER A 172 11.93 -27.09 0.40
C SER A 172 11.47 -25.86 -0.41
N PRO A 173 10.91 -24.83 0.23
CA PRO A 173 10.61 -23.56 -0.40
C PRO A 173 11.88 -22.73 -0.62
N TRP A 174 11.95 -22.03 -1.77
CA TRP A 174 13.10 -21.22 -2.16
C TRP A 174 12.70 -19.76 -2.38
N LEU A 175 13.37 -18.86 -1.66
CA LEU A 175 13.35 -17.43 -1.94
C LEU A 175 14.38 -17.10 -3.02
N ILE A 176 13.90 -16.56 -4.13
CA ILE A 176 14.73 -16.16 -5.28
C ILE A 176 14.53 -14.67 -5.51
N ALA A 177 15.61 -13.90 -5.54
CA ALA A 177 15.57 -12.51 -5.97
C ALA A 177 16.48 -12.29 -7.18
N PHE A 178 16.01 -11.50 -8.14
CA PHE A 178 16.74 -11.17 -9.35
C PHE A 178 16.58 -9.70 -9.71
N HIS A 179 17.61 -9.15 -10.34
CA HIS A 179 17.65 -7.77 -10.77
C HIS A 179 17.18 -7.65 -12.23
N ILE A 180 16.23 -6.76 -12.48
CA ILE A 180 15.57 -6.60 -13.78
C ILE A 180 16.56 -6.10 -14.84
N ALA A 181 17.27 -4.99 -14.56
CA ALA A 181 18.17 -4.37 -15.54
C ALA A 181 19.43 -5.21 -15.85
N THR A 182 20.11 -5.75 -14.83
CA THR A 182 21.33 -6.54 -15.02
C THR A 182 21.06 -7.99 -15.43
N LYS A 183 19.81 -8.46 -15.31
CA LYS A 183 19.39 -9.85 -15.60
C LYS A 183 20.18 -10.88 -14.80
N GLN A 184 20.52 -10.53 -13.56
CA GLN A 184 21.27 -11.40 -12.64
C GLN A 184 20.37 -11.89 -11.52
N VAL A 185 20.51 -13.18 -11.19
CA VAL A 185 19.98 -13.72 -9.94
C VAL A 185 20.90 -13.23 -8.82
N VAL A 186 20.35 -12.45 -7.90
CA VAL A 186 21.11 -11.80 -6.81
C VAL A 186 20.99 -12.55 -5.50
N LEU A 187 19.93 -13.36 -5.33
CA LEU A 187 19.69 -14.12 -4.10
C LEU A 187 19.01 -15.46 -4.43
N VAL A 188 19.50 -16.52 -3.80
CA VAL A 188 18.83 -17.82 -3.74
C VAL A 188 18.98 -18.36 -2.32
N LYS A 189 17.87 -18.61 -1.64
CA LYS A 189 17.86 -19.08 -0.25
C LYS A 189 16.73 -20.06 -0.01
N GLU A 190 17.09 -21.22 0.50
CA GLU A 190 16.14 -22.19 1.04
C GLU A 190 15.51 -21.63 2.33
N LEU A 191 14.18 -21.74 2.43
CA LEU A 191 13.39 -21.27 3.56
C LEU A 191 12.94 -22.45 4.42
N GLU A 192 13.02 -22.29 5.74
CA GLU A 192 12.52 -23.28 6.70
C GLU A 192 10.98 -23.27 6.81
N SER A 193 10.36 -22.13 6.51
CA SER A 193 8.92 -21.93 6.57
C SER A 193 8.48 -20.86 5.58
N THR A 194 7.24 -20.97 5.11
CA THR A 194 6.57 -19.95 4.30
C THR A 194 5.37 -19.34 5.04
N ASP A 195 5.19 -19.66 6.32
CA ASP A 195 4.05 -19.14 7.08
C ASP A 195 4.15 -17.63 7.25
N LYS A 196 3.14 -16.94 6.73
CA LYS A 196 3.01 -15.47 6.68
C LYS A 196 4.29 -14.75 6.22
N LEU A 197 4.94 -15.29 5.18
CA LEU A 197 6.17 -14.72 4.62
C LEU A 197 5.97 -13.28 4.13
N PHE A 198 6.85 -12.37 4.55
CA PHE A 198 7.04 -11.07 3.91
C PHE A 198 8.46 -10.91 3.39
N VAL A 199 8.62 -10.06 2.38
CA VAL A 199 9.92 -9.60 1.89
C VAL A 199 9.86 -8.09 1.71
N ARG A 200 10.93 -7.39 2.08
CA ARG A 200 11.14 -5.96 1.85
C ARG A 200 12.59 -5.74 1.45
N ASN A 201 12.83 -4.95 0.41
CA ASN A 201 14.18 -4.70 -0.08
C ASN A 201 14.34 -3.25 -0.55
N ASP A 202 15.58 -2.76 -0.48
CA ASP A 202 16.03 -1.60 -1.25
C ASP A 202 17.08 -2.05 -2.27
N SER A 203 17.92 -1.12 -2.74
CA SER A 203 19.02 -1.42 -3.67
C SER A 203 20.23 -2.08 -3.02
N THR A 204 20.32 -2.08 -1.69
CA THR A 204 21.51 -2.47 -0.90
C THR A 204 21.26 -3.68 0.00
N HIS A 205 20.05 -3.82 0.53
CA HIS A 205 19.67 -4.86 1.48
C HIS A 205 18.30 -5.45 1.18
N LEU A 206 18.12 -6.70 1.61
CA LEU A 206 16.85 -7.42 1.59
C LEU A 206 16.59 -8.01 2.96
N TYR A 207 15.37 -7.83 3.46
CA TYR A 207 14.87 -8.47 4.66
C TYR A 207 13.65 -9.31 4.32
N PHE A 208 13.61 -10.52 4.87
CA PHE A 208 12.41 -11.32 4.85
C PHE A 208 12.10 -11.78 6.27
N GLY A 209 10.83 -12.12 6.52
CA GLY A 209 10.45 -12.70 7.80
C GLY A 209 9.30 -13.68 7.69
N THR A 210 9.27 -14.63 8.63
CA THR A 210 8.27 -15.69 8.72
C THR A 210 7.69 -15.75 10.13
N TYR A 211 6.43 -16.19 10.25
CA TYR A 211 5.71 -16.28 11.52
C TYR A 211 5.73 -17.71 12.09
N SER A 212 6.92 -18.29 12.23
CA SER A 212 7.09 -19.75 12.42
C SER A 212 7.72 -20.16 13.76
N ARG A 213 8.22 -19.20 14.55
CA ARG A 213 9.03 -19.54 15.74
C ARG A 213 8.20 -19.56 17.03
N PHE A 214 8.21 -20.68 17.72
CA PHE A 214 7.62 -20.83 19.05
C PHE A 214 8.47 -20.16 20.14
N ASN A 215 7.83 -19.40 21.02
CA ASN A 215 8.41 -18.99 22.29
C ASN A 215 8.25 -20.09 23.37
N ARG A 216 9.01 -20.02 24.46
CA ARG A 216 8.81 -20.88 25.66
C ARG A 216 7.38 -20.78 26.25
N GLY A 217 6.67 -19.69 25.96
CA GLY A 217 5.26 -19.47 26.34
C GLY A 217 4.24 -19.81 25.25
N GLY A 218 4.59 -20.61 24.23
CA GLY A 218 3.65 -21.12 23.22
C GLY A 218 3.18 -20.13 22.13
N CYS A 219 3.52 -18.85 22.24
CA CYS A 219 3.17 -17.84 21.22
C CYS A 219 4.18 -17.83 20.06
N MET A 220 3.67 -17.79 18.82
CA MET A 220 4.47 -17.62 17.60
C MET A 220 5.04 -16.20 17.50
N LYS A 221 6.27 -16.08 16.99
CA LYS A 221 6.99 -14.82 16.80
C LYS A 221 7.51 -14.68 15.37
N TRP A 222 7.66 -13.42 14.95
CA TRP A 222 8.36 -13.06 13.72
C TRP A 222 9.85 -13.36 13.84
N LEU A 223 10.34 -14.20 12.94
CA LEU A 223 11.77 -14.41 12.69
C LEU A 223 12.15 -13.60 11.46
N ILE A 224 13.10 -12.66 11.60
CA ILE A 224 13.54 -11.80 10.50
C ILE A 224 14.99 -12.09 10.17
N CYS A 225 15.26 -12.28 8.88
CA CYS A 225 16.60 -12.48 8.35
C CYS A 225 16.92 -11.34 7.38
N GLY A 226 18.15 -10.83 7.43
CA GLY A 226 18.61 -9.79 6.52
C GLY A 226 19.77 -10.26 5.66
N TYR A 227 19.86 -9.68 4.47
CA TYR A 227 20.85 -9.97 3.45
C TYR A 227 21.40 -8.66 2.88
N THR A 228 22.70 -8.58 2.66
CA THR A 228 23.36 -7.43 2.03
C THR A 228 23.80 -7.81 0.62
N PHE A 229 23.36 -7.03 -0.38
CA PHE A 229 23.72 -7.26 -1.79
C PHE A 229 25.19 -6.92 -2.08
N GLU A 230 25.79 -5.97 -1.36
CA GLU A 230 27.18 -5.54 -1.57
C GLU A 230 28.20 -6.64 -1.27
N THR A 231 28.06 -7.32 -0.14
CA THR A 231 28.93 -8.42 0.30
C THR A 231 28.40 -9.80 -0.11
N ALA A 232 27.21 -9.84 -0.71
CA ALA A 232 26.48 -11.05 -1.04
C ALA A 232 26.35 -12.04 0.15
N SER A 233 26.20 -11.52 1.38
CA SER A 233 26.22 -12.31 2.61
C SER A 233 24.98 -12.09 3.47
N TRP A 234 24.59 -13.14 4.20
CA TRP A 234 23.56 -13.06 5.24
C TRP A 234 24.15 -12.47 6.52
N PHE A 235 23.33 -11.76 7.29
CA PHE A 235 23.69 -11.42 8.66
C PHE A 235 23.77 -12.68 9.53
N GLU A 236 24.79 -12.79 10.38
CA GLU A 236 25.07 -14.00 11.17
C GLU A 236 23.97 -14.36 12.18
N ARG A 237 23.20 -13.37 12.63
CA ARG A 237 22.17 -13.54 13.66
C ARG A 237 20.81 -13.18 13.11
N ASP A 238 19.84 -14.04 13.41
CA ASP A 238 18.44 -13.73 13.21
C ASP A 238 18.02 -12.54 14.08
N ILE A 239 17.13 -11.72 13.53
CA ILE A 239 16.62 -10.51 14.16
C ILE A 239 15.26 -10.84 14.77
N TYR A 240 15.12 -10.54 16.06
CA TYR A 240 13.86 -10.67 16.79
C TYR A 240 13.34 -9.28 17.12
N LEU A 241 12.05 -9.06 16.85
CA LEU A 241 11.40 -7.80 17.20
C LEU A 241 10.75 -7.91 18.58
N PRO A 242 11.33 -7.28 19.62
CA PRO A 242 10.82 -7.40 20.97
C PRO A 242 9.43 -6.75 21.09
N GLY A 243 8.47 -7.51 21.62
CA GLY A 243 7.12 -7.00 21.90
C GLY A 243 6.24 -6.76 20.66
N LEU A 244 6.68 -7.16 19.46
CA LEU A 244 5.84 -7.09 18.26
C LEU A 244 4.88 -8.29 18.23
N ILE A 245 3.57 -8.02 18.28
CA ILE A 245 2.49 -9.01 18.32
C ILE A 245 1.63 -8.86 17.06
N GLY A 246 0.87 -9.88 16.70
CA GLY A 246 0.07 -9.86 15.48
C GLY A 246 0.75 -10.62 14.36
N SER A 247 -0.06 -11.06 13.41
CA SER A 247 0.33 -12.04 12.42
C SER A 247 -0.21 -11.72 11.03
N GLU A 248 -1.32 -10.99 10.93
CA GLU A 248 -1.90 -10.55 9.66
C GLU A 248 -1.24 -9.25 9.20
N ILE A 249 -0.41 -9.35 8.16
CA ILE A 249 0.27 -8.21 7.53
C ILE A 249 -0.78 -7.31 6.85
N GLY A 250 -0.71 -6.00 7.09
CA GLY A 250 -1.66 -5.02 6.57
C GLY A 250 -2.91 -4.83 7.44
N SER A 251 -3.06 -5.58 8.53
CA SER A 251 -4.20 -5.48 9.45
C SER A 251 -3.74 -5.36 10.91
N THR A 252 -2.96 -6.35 11.36
CA THR A 252 -2.47 -6.41 12.75
C THR A 252 -1.00 -6.01 12.89
N VAL A 253 -0.23 -6.20 11.82
CA VAL A 253 1.19 -5.86 11.74
C VAL A 253 1.53 -5.26 10.38
N CYS A 254 2.51 -4.39 10.30
CA CYS A 254 3.01 -3.81 9.06
C CYS A 254 4.55 -3.75 9.12
N PHE A 255 5.21 -4.05 7.99
CA PHE A 255 6.65 -3.98 7.83
C PHE A 255 6.98 -3.10 6.63
N GLU A 256 7.90 -2.15 6.78
CA GLU A 256 8.39 -1.37 5.65
C GLU A 256 9.89 -1.11 5.75
N LEU A 257 10.54 -1.01 4.60
CA LEU A 257 11.95 -0.68 4.47
C LEU A 257 12.08 0.57 3.63
N ARG A 258 12.61 1.65 4.20
CA ARG A 258 12.79 2.91 3.47
C ARG A 258 13.94 3.72 4.04
N ARG A 259 14.77 4.27 3.14
CA ARG A 259 15.91 5.16 3.46
C ARG A 259 16.88 4.59 4.50
N GLY A 260 17.26 3.32 4.38
CA GLY A 260 18.24 2.69 5.27
C GLY A 260 17.70 2.34 6.66
N PHE A 261 16.39 2.40 6.87
CA PHE A 261 15.73 1.95 8.10
C PHE A 261 14.68 0.89 7.81
N PHE A 262 14.59 -0.08 8.71
CA PHE A 262 13.52 -1.06 8.75
C PHE A 262 12.52 -0.65 9.85
N TYR A 263 11.24 -0.63 9.49
CA TYR A 263 10.14 -0.26 10.35
C TYR A 263 9.19 -1.44 10.52
N ALA A 264 8.76 -1.70 11.75
CA ALA A 264 7.68 -2.61 12.05
C ALA A 264 6.69 -1.96 13.02
N VAL A 265 5.40 -2.09 12.74
CA VAL A 265 4.33 -1.60 13.62
C VAL A 265 3.31 -2.68 13.86
N SER A 266 2.87 -2.82 15.10
CA SER A 266 1.75 -3.66 15.50
C SER A 266 0.70 -2.84 16.22
N ASN A 267 -0.58 -3.19 16.01
CA ASN A 267 -1.70 -2.61 16.73
C ASN A 267 -2.27 -3.54 17.82
N GLN A 268 -1.64 -4.70 18.05
CA GLN A 268 -2.08 -5.73 18.99
C GLN A 268 -1.35 -5.61 20.33
N THR A 269 -2.05 -5.97 21.41
CA THR A 269 -1.50 -6.09 22.75
C THR A 269 -1.44 -7.56 23.19
N PRO A 270 -0.56 -7.93 24.14
CA PRO A 270 -0.53 -9.29 24.66
C PRO A 270 -1.87 -9.67 25.30
N HIS A 271 -2.39 -10.87 25.01
CA HIS A 271 -3.74 -11.31 25.41
C HIS A 271 -3.98 -11.26 26.94
N GLY A 272 -2.95 -11.45 27.78
CA GLY A 272 -3.08 -11.34 29.24
C GLY A 272 -3.12 -9.91 29.78
N VAL A 273 -2.79 -8.91 28.96
CA VAL A 273 -2.80 -7.48 29.33
C VAL A 273 -4.05 -6.79 28.79
N GLU A 274 -4.65 -7.33 27.73
CA GLU A 274 -5.85 -6.78 27.07
C GLU A 274 -7.11 -6.85 27.95
N GLU A 275 -7.27 -7.89 28.77
CA GLU A 275 -8.38 -7.99 29.73
C GLU A 275 -8.23 -7.03 30.93
N MET A 276 -6.99 -6.59 31.20
CA MET A 276 -6.65 -5.73 32.33
C MET A 276 -6.39 -4.28 31.95
N ASP A 277 -6.20 -3.88 30.69
CA ASP A 277 -5.80 -2.51 30.33
C ASP A 277 -6.86 -1.80 29.46
N TRP A 278 -7.29 -0.60 29.88
CA TRP A 278 -8.30 0.19 29.15
C TRP A 278 -7.76 0.85 27.88
N THR A 279 -6.44 0.80 27.64
CA THR A 279 -5.74 1.55 26.59
C THR A 279 -5.04 0.61 25.62
N SER A 280 -5.39 0.73 24.34
CA SER A 280 -4.67 0.07 23.26
C SER A 280 -3.58 0.99 22.73
N VAL A 281 -2.43 0.40 22.40
CA VAL A 281 -1.22 1.10 21.95
C VAL A 281 -0.69 0.49 20.66
N TYR A 282 -0.04 1.32 19.85
CA TYR A 282 0.82 0.83 18.77
C TYR A 282 2.19 0.49 19.33
N HIS A 283 2.69 -0.69 18.96
CA HIS A 283 4.07 -1.10 19.20
C HIS A 283 4.89 -0.84 17.94
N CYS A 284 5.79 0.13 18.01
CA CYS A 284 6.65 0.53 16.91
C CYS A 284 8.06 0.02 17.17
N VAL A 285 8.67 -0.63 16.19
CA VAL A 285 10.04 -1.12 16.23
C VAL A 285 10.80 -0.59 15.01
N LEU A 286 12.02 -0.15 15.22
CA LEU A 286 12.91 0.40 14.20
C LEU A 286 14.32 -0.15 14.39
N PHE A 287 15.03 -0.39 13.30
CA PHE A 287 16.49 -0.47 13.33
C PHE A 287 17.09 0.05 12.02
N SER A 288 18.34 0.52 12.09
CA SER A 288 19.11 0.84 10.88
C SER A 288 19.44 -0.45 10.13
N VAL A 289 19.25 -0.45 8.83
CA VAL A 289 19.56 -1.56 7.93
C VAL A 289 21.05 -1.95 8.00
N HIS A 290 21.95 -0.99 8.24
CA HIS A 290 23.38 -1.26 8.41
C HIS A 290 23.74 -1.79 9.81
N SER A 291 22.84 -1.68 10.78
CA SER A 291 23.07 -2.08 12.17
C SER A 291 21.79 -2.69 12.76
N PRO A 292 21.36 -3.87 12.27
CA PRO A 292 20.06 -4.45 12.59
C PRO A 292 19.88 -4.87 14.06
N TRP A 293 20.97 -4.87 14.83
CA TRP A 293 21.00 -5.22 16.25
C TRP A 293 20.67 -4.04 17.17
N LYS A 294 20.78 -2.80 16.67
CA LYS A 294 20.40 -1.59 17.41
C LYS A 294 18.90 -1.36 17.22
N ILE A 295 18.11 -2.17 17.91
CA ILE A 295 16.65 -2.14 17.83
C ILE A 295 16.11 -1.09 18.80
N GLU A 296 15.44 -0.10 18.25
CA GLU A 296 14.67 0.88 18.99
C GLU A 296 13.20 0.45 19.05
N SER A 297 12.58 0.63 20.20
CA SER A 297 11.15 0.36 20.37
C SER A 297 10.46 1.56 21.01
N SER A 298 9.26 1.87 20.53
CA SER A 298 8.44 2.98 21.01
C SER A 298 6.98 2.53 21.06
N ARG A 299 6.25 3.05 22.05
CA ARG A 299 4.80 2.87 22.14
C ARG A 299 4.10 4.18 21.79
N LYS A 300 3.06 4.12 20.97
CA LYS A 300 2.20 5.27 20.66
C LYS A 300 0.77 4.97 21.07
N TRP A 301 0.06 5.96 21.59
CA TRP A 301 -1.35 5.79 21.96
C TRP A 301 -2.18 5.51 20.70
N ARG A 302 -3.01 4.45 20.73
CA ARG A 302 -3.90 4.06 19.62
C ARG A 302 -5.35 4.43 19.88
N ARG A 303 -5.91 3.95 21.00
CA ARG A 303 -7.31 4.19 21.40
C ARG A 303 -7.56 3.82 22.86
N GLN A 304 -8.66 4.32 23.41
CA GLN A 304 -9.25 3.79 24.64
C GLN A 304 -10.39 2.82 24.32
N GLN A 305 -10.56 1.79 25.16
CA GLN A 305 -11.65 0.82 25.01
C GLN A 305 -13.04 1.47 25.10
N ARG A 306 -13.15 2.58 25.84
CA ARG A 306 -14.39 3.38 25.96
C ARG A 306 -14.83 4.05 24.65
N GLU A 307 -13.99 4.09 23.62
CA GLU A 307 -14.33 4.67 22.31
C GLU A 307 -15.31 3.80 21.50
N GLY A 308 -15.72 2.64 22.03
CA GLY A 308 -16.73 1.75 21.43
C GLY A 308 -16.12 0.50 20.80
N PRO A 309 -16.93 -0.42 20.26
CA PRO A 309 -16.42 -1.58 19.55
C PRO A 309 -15.89 -1.21 18.16
N ILE A 310 -15.04 -2.09 17.60
CA ILE A 310 -14.49 -1.98 16.24
C ILE A 310 -14.80 -3.24 15.44
N ASP A 311 -14.85 -3.14 14.12
CA ASP A 311 -14.93 -4.29 13.20
C ASP A 311 -13.54 -4.54 12.64
N ASP A 312 -12.85 -5.54 13.18
CA ASP A 312 -11.46 -5.81 12.80
C ASP A 312 -11.30 -6.20 11.31
N ARG A 313 -12.37 -6.66 10.65
CA ARG A 313 -12.36 -6.96 9.21
C ARG A 313 -12.21 -5.71 8.33
N TRP A 314 -12.46 -4.53 8.91
CA TRP A 314 -12.27 -3.22 8.28
C TRP A 314 -10.93 -2.59 8.61
N THR A 315 -10.11 -3.22 9.44
CA THR A 315 -8.80 -2.70 9.82
C THR A 315 -7.84 -2.79 8.64
N ASP A 316 -7.31 -1.64 8.23
CA ASP A 316 -6.18 -1.49 7.31
C ASP A 316 -5.08 -0.74 8.06
N LEU A 317 -3.93 -1.38 8.23
CA LEU A 317 -2.78 -0.89 8.96
C LEU A 317 -1.57 -0.85 8.05
N ARG A 318 -1.02 0.35 7.87
CA ARG A 318 0.14 0.56 7.01
C ARG A 318 1.05 1.67 7.53
N LEU A 319 2.26 1.68 7.00
CA LEU A 319 3.22 2.76 7.16
C LEU A 319 3.21 3.63 5.91
N ASP A 320 3.16 4.93 6.12
CA ASP A 320 3.16 5.91 5.06
C ASP A 320 4.18 7.03 5.35
N PHE A 321 4.66 7.69 4.32
CA PHE A 321 5.76 8.65 4.42
C PHE A 321 5.32 9.99 3.83
N ASN A 322 5.36 11.02 4.66
CA ASN A 322 4.89 12.34 4.27
C ASN A 322 5.76 12.97 3.15
N GLU A 323 5.15 13.38 2.04
CA GLU A 323 5.81 14.06 0.92
C GLU A 323 6.50 15.40 1.32
N SER A 324 6.06 16.06 2.42
CA SER A 324 6.62 17.35 2.86
C SER A 324 7.83 17.22 3.80
N ALA A 325 7.71 16.41 4.85
CA ALA A 325 8.73 16.30 5.91
C ALA A 325 9.46 14.95 5.94
N ASN A 326 9.04 13.99 5.12
CA ASN A 326 9.46 12.58 5.18
C ASN A 326 9.29 11.95 6.57
N GLU A 327 8.33 12.46 7.35
CA GLU A 327 7.95 11.85 8.61
C GLU A 327 7.21 10.54 8.33
N VAL A 328 7.60 9.49 9.07
CA VAL A 328 6.92 8.19 9.03
C VAL A 328 5.65 8.27 9.86
N ARG A 329 4.55 7.81 9.29
CA ARG A 329 3.23 7.86 9.90
C ARG A 329 2.59 6.47 9.86
N ILE A 330 2.00 6.09 10.98
CA ILE A 330 1.07 4.97 11.06
C ILE A 330 -0.25 5.46 10.49
N VAL A 331 -0.78 4.75 9.49
CA VAL A 331 -2.12 4.97 8.97
C VAL A 331 -2.95 3.75 9.32
N GLU A 332 -3.94 3.94 10.19
CA GLU A 332 -4.92 2.91 10.55
C GLU A 332 -6.31 3.38 10.12
N SER A 333 -6.93 2.67 9.17
CA SER A 333 -8.35 2.83 8.86
C SER A 333 -9.12 1.71 9.54
N ARG A 334 -10.24 2.02 10.19
CA ARG A 334 -11.10 1.02 10.84
C ARG A 334 -12.55 1.45 10.83
N LYS A 335 -13.45 0.47 10.93
CA LYS A 335 -14.87 0.72 11.18
C LYS A 335 -15.16 0.64 12.67
N GLU A 336 -15.82 1.64 13.22
CA GLU A 336 -16.08 1.78 14.65
C GLU A 336 -17.52 2.25 14.91
N TRP A 337 -18.06 1.87 16.06
CA TRP A 337 -19.38 2.32 16.52
C TRP A 337 -19.23 3.37 17.60
N HIS A 338 -20.08 4.40 17.53
CA HIS A 338 -20.11 5.40 18.59
C HIS A 338 -20.61 4.80 19.90
N PRO A 339 -20.03 5.20 21.04
CA PRO A 339 -20.52 4.77 22.34
C PRO A 339 -22.02 5.02 22.49
N GLY A 340 -22.79 3.95 22.75
CA GLY A 340 -24.24 4.05 22.96
C GLY A 340 -25.07 4.30 21.69
N SER A 341 -24.49 4.20 20.49
CA SER A 341 -25.21 4.32 19.21
C SER A 341 -25.10 3.06 18.36
N SER A 342 -26.12 2.79 17.55
CA SER A 342 -26.08 1.76 16.50
C SER A 342 -25.42 2.25 15.21
N SER A 343 -25.08 3.54 15.11
CA SER A 343 -24.39 4.11 13.96
C SER A 343 -22.91 3.72 13.96
N SER A 344 -22.46 3.09 12.88
CA SER A 344 -21.04 2.83 12.62
C SER A 344 -20.50 3.76 11.55
N ARG A 345 -19.23 4.15 11.66
CA ARG A 345 -18.51 4.88 10.60
C ARG A 345 -17.11 4.33 10.40
N ARG A 346 -16.55 4.54 9.22
CA ARG A 346 -15.12 4.30 8.99
C ARG A 346 -14.35 5.55 9.38
N THR A 347 -13.25 5.38 10.10
CA THR A 347 -12.37 6.48 10.48
C THR A 347 -10.93 6.09 10.18
N CYS A 348 -10.18 7.02 9.59
CA CYS A 348 -8.74 6.89 9.38
C CYS A 348 -8.01 7.73 10.42
N TYR A 349 -7.02 7.10 11.04
CA TYR A 349 -6.15 7.69 12.05
C TYR A 349 -4.72 7.74 11.54
N THR A 350 -4.09 8.90 11.69
CA THR A 350 -2.69 9.10 11.31
C THR A 350 -1.88 9.41 12.56
N THR A 351 -0.87 8.59 12.87
CA THR A 351 -0.01 8.80 14.05
C THR A 351 1.43 8.94 13.64
N GLU A 352 2.05 10.08 13.96
CA GLU A 352 3.47 10.33 13.67
C GLU A 352 4.38 9.46 14.52
N ILE A 353 5.37 8.86 13.86
CA ILE A 353 6.46 8.14 14.53
C ILE A 353 7.70 9.03 14.50
N LYS A 354 7.95 9.71 15.62
CA LYS A 354 9.22 10.40 15.87
C LYS A 354 10.16 9.44 16.56
N PHE A 355 11.22 9.08 15.87
CA PHE A 355 12.38 8.43 16.45
C PHE A 355 13.43 9.50 16.79
N PRO A 356 14.24 9.30 17.84
CA PRO A 356 15.33 10.20 18.11
C PRO A 356 16.27 10.21 16.90
N ASP A 357 16.50 11.38 16.31
CA ASP A 357 17.54 11.52 15.28
C ASP A 357 18.88 11.06 15.86
N ASP A 358 19.63 10.25 15.10
CA ASP A 358 21.07 10.13 15.25
C ASP A 358 21.68 11.52 14.99
N LYS A 359 21.64 12.40 15.99
CA LYS A 359 22.55 13.53 16.02
C LYS A 359 23.94 12.90 16.03
N PRO A 360 24.84 13.21 15.08
CA PRO A 360 26.24 12.87 15.26
C PRO A 360 26.62 13.44 16.61
N ALA A 361 27.10 12.57 17.50
CA ALA A 361 27.53 12.96 18.83
C ALA A 361 28.48 14.14 18.67
N ARG A 362 28.00 15.35 18.96
CA ARG A 362 28.90 16.47 19.18
C ARG A 362 29.75 16.02 20.35
N GLU A 363 31.04 15.88 20.10
CA GLU A 363 32.07 15.66 21.10
C GLU A 363 31.90 16.72 22.18
N ASN A 364 31.17 16.37 23.25
CA ASN A 364 31.16 17.16 24.46
C ASN A 364 32.45 16.79 25.19
N ASN A 365 33.45 17.63 24.96
CA ASN A 365 34.69 17.69 25.71
C ASN A 365 34.37 17.72 27.22
N PRO A 366 35.03 16.90 28.07
CA PRO A 366 34.65 16.74 29.47
C PRO A 366 35.34 17.80 30.33
N GLN A 367 34.64 18.86 30.73
CA GLN A 367 35.08 19.71 31.84
C GLN A 367 33.90 20.32 32.59
N SER A 368 33.53 19.72 33.72
CA SER A 368 33.64 20.32 35.06
C SER A 368 32.74 19.54 36.04
N LEU A 369 33.38 18.91 37.03
CA LEU A 369 32.78 18.42 38.27
C LEU A 369 31.95 19.53 38.94
N ASP A 370 30.85 19.17 39.62
CA ASP A 370 30.88 19.11 41.08
C ASP A 370 29.57 18.63 41.76
N HIS A 371 29.81 17.85 42.81
CA HIS A 371 29.01 17.62 44.03
C HIS A 371 27.84 16.60 44.10
N LEU A 372 28.20 15.42 44.66
CA LEU A 372 27.66 14.74 45.87
C LEU A 372 26.14 14.46 45.94
N THR A 373 25.62 13.27 46.27
CA THR A 373 26.13 12.19 47.14
C THR A 373 25.28 10.94 46.95
N ALA A 374 25.92 9.77 46.96
CA ALA A 374 25.29 8.47 47.05
C ALA A 374 25.00 8.09 48.51
N SER A 375 23.97 7.27 48.73
CA SER A 375 23.95 6.32 49.86
C SER A 375 23.40 4.98 49.40
N SER A 376 24.32 4.03 49.37
CA SER A 376 24.22 2.61 49.09
C SER A 376 23.55 1.80 50.20
N SER A 377 22.90 0.70 49.83
CA SER A 377 22.89 -0.54 50.63
C SER A 377 22.44 -1.69 49.71
N THR A 378 23.38 -2.42 49.09
CA THR A 378 23.84 -3.77 49.48
C THR A 378 22.74 -4.84 49.53
N ASP A 379 22.74 -5.70 48.50
CA ASP A 379 22.24 -7.08 48.53
C ASP A 379 22.96 -7.91 49.62
N PRO A 380 22.38 -9.06 50.01
CA PRO A 380 23.00 -10.30 49.53
C PRO A 380 22.01 -11.46 49.20
N SER A 381 22.24 -12.02 48.01
CA SER A 381 22.35 -13.45 47.66
C SER A 381 21.38 -14.54 48.19
N SER A 382 20.88 -15.31 47.21
CA SER A 382 20.98 -16.78 47.04
C SER A 382 19.83 -17.72 47.44
N SER A 383 19.72 -18.76 46.59
CA SER A 383 19.10 -20.09 46.77
C SER A 383 17.58 -20.18 46.64
N ASP A 384 16.92 -21.24 46.15
CA ASP A 384 17.17 -22.35 45.21
C ASP A 384 15.86 -23.18 45.22
N ILE A 385 15.52 -23.90 44.14
CA ILE A 385 14.57 -25.05 44.09
C ILE A 385 13.06 -24.69 44.31
N GLY A 386 12.04 -25.21 43.62
CA GLY A 386 11.84 -26.28 42.64
C GLY A 386 10.38 -26.76 42.74
N SER A 387 9.81 -27.29 41.64
CA SER A 387 8.55 -28.08 41.56
C SER A 387 7.22 -27.35 41.90
N SER A 388 6.05 -27.65 41.34
CA SER A 388 5.59 -28.66 40.38
C SER A 388 4.09 -28.38 40.07
N SER A 389 3.70 -28.60 38.82
CA SER A 389 2.47 -29.27 38.35
C SER A 389 1.10 -28.95 39.00
N HIS A 390 0.12 -28.50 38.22
CA HIS A 390 -0.88 -29.39 37.60
C HIS A 390 -1.98 -28.60 36.87
N SER A 391 -2.25 -29.09 35.66
CA SER A 391 -3.34 -28.81 34.74
C SER A 391 -4.72 -29.11 35.32
N LEU A 392 -5.76 -28.42 34.83
CA LEU A 392 -7.07 -28.98 34.50
C LEU A 392 -7.88 -28.00 33.62
N ILE A 393 -8.33 -28.50 32.47
CA ILE A 393 -9.31 -27.91 31.53
C ILE A 393 -10.69 -28.46 31.95
N PRO A 394 -11.81 -27.71 31.86
CA PRO A 394 -12.71 -27.87 30.71
C PRO A 394 -13.45 -26.59 30.23
N SER A 395 -13.69 -26.53 28.92
CA SER A 395 -14.60 -25.65 28.16
C SER A 395 -16.09 -25.89 28.50
N PRO A 396 -17.09 -25.33 27.77
CA PRO A 396 -17.40 -23.95 27.39
C PRO A 396 -18.82 -23.54 27.84
N ILE A 397 -19.11 -22.25 28.11
CA ILE A 397 -20.50 -21.76 28.24
C ILE A 397 -20.65 -20.43 27.50
N SER A 398 -21.49 -20.47 26.46
CA SER A 398 -22.07 -19.33 25.77
C SER A 398 -23.20 -18.68 26.58
N SER A 399 -23.43 -17.39 26.30
CA SER A 399 -24.59 -16.55 26.64
C SER A 399 -24.84 -16.16 28.10
N ILE A 400 -24.36 -14.96 28.49
CA ILE A 400 -25.10 -14.08 29.42
C ILE A 400 -24.99 -12.63 28.93
N SER A 401 -26.16 -12.03 28.75
CA SER A 401 -26.47 -10.67 28.35
C SER A 401 -26.11 -9.61 29.41
N SER A 402 -25.66 -8.45 28.94
CA SER A 402 -25.90 -7.09 29.47
C SER A 402 -26.42 -6.96 30.91
N ALA A 403 -25.53 -7.03 31.91
CA ALA A 403 -25.75 -6.48 33.27
C ALA A 403 -24.48 -6.44 34.17
N SER A 404 -23.26 -6.53 33.63
CA SER A 404 -22.05 -6.76 34.45
C SER A 404 -21.40 -5.50 35.04
N GLY A 405 -21.89 -4.29 34.73
CA GLY A 405 -21.31 -3.05 35.26
C GLY A 405 -21.60 -2.78 36.75
N GLU A 406 -22.74 -3.24 37.27
CA GLU A 406 -23.15 -2.96 38.66
C GLU A 406 -22.84 -4.13 39.61
N LEU A 407 -22.89 -5.37 39.14
CA LEU A 407 -22.58 -6.55 39.95
C LEU A 407 -21.08 -6.64 40.33
N GLN A 408 -20.18 -6.11 39.51
CA GLN A 408 -18.74 -6.11 39.84
C GLN A 408 -18.38 -5.07 40.91
N ARG A 409 -19.17 -3.98 41.06
CA ARG A 409 -18.96 -3.00 42.14
C ARG A 409 -19.46 -3.49 43.49
N GLN A 410 -20.55 -4.26 43.52
CA GLN A 410 -21.10 -4.79 44.77
C GLN A 410 -20.28 -5.96 45.32
N SER A 411 -19.70 -6.81 44.47
CA SER A 411 -18.90 -7.96 44.93
C SER A 411 -17.50 -7.61 45.43
N LEU A 412 -17.09 -6.34 45.31
CA LEU A 412 -15.81 -5.80 45.77
C LEU A 412 -15.91 -5.13 47.16
N GLN A 413 -17.11 -4.97 47.71
CA GLN A 413 -17.31 -4.38 49.06
C GLN A 413 -17.22 -5.41 50.20
N ALA A 414 -17.15 -6.70 49.89
CA ALA A 414 -17.21 -7.79 50.88
C ALA A 414 -15.84 -8.40 51.26
N LEU A 415 -14.72 -7.78 50.87
CA LEU A 415 -13.37 -8.22 51.25
C LEU A 415 -12.68 -7.11 52.05
N PRO A 416 -11.96 -7.44 53.14
CA PRO A 416 -11.39 -6.46 54.06
C PRO A 416 -10.35 -5.54 53.37
N ASP A 417 -10.26 -4.31 53.86
CA ASP A 417 -9.39 -3.24 53.35
C ASP A 417 -7.90 -3.63 53.42
N GLU A 418 -7.40 -4.21 52.34
CA GLU A 418 -5.97 -4.46 52.15
C GLU A 418 -5.29 -3.23 51.49
N PRO A 419 -4.14 -2.76 52.01
CA PRO A 419 -3.36 -1.65 51.44
C PRO A 419 -2.94 -1.87 49.96
N LEU A 420 -3.08 -3.08 49.42
CA LEU A 420 -2.93 -3.42 48.00
C LEU A 420 -3.97 -2.76 47.09
N ARG A 421 -5.15 -2.36 47.57
CA ARG A 421 -6.14 -1.61 46.77
C ARG A 421 -5.66 -0.22 46.38
N LYS A 422 -4.84 0.42 47.22
CA LYS A 422 -4.24 1.73 46.92
C LYS A 422 -3.09 1.63 45.90
N LEU A 423 -2.64 0.41 45.58
CA LEU A 423 -1.64 0.13 44.55
C LEU A 423 -2.26 -0.24 43.19
N LEU A 424 -3.60 -0.30 43.08
CA LEU A 424 -4.31 -0.56 41.83
C LEU A 424 -5.03 0.71 41.36
N ASP A 425 -4.32 1.83 41.26
CA ASP A 425 -4.84 2.99 40.54
C ASP A 425 -4.92 2.68 39.03
N VAL A 426 -5.80 3.35 38.28
CA VAL A 426 -5.91 3.17 36.82
C VAL A 426 -4.57 3.47 36.13
N ASP A 427 -3.77 4.33 36.75
CA ASP A 427 -2.42 4.74 36.33
C ASP A 427 -1.32 3.72 36.71
N ASN A 428 -1.60 2.70 37.53
CA ASN A 428 -0.64 1.64 37.91
C ASN A 428 -0.61 0.44 36.95
N ARG A 429 -1.24 0.57 35.78
CA ARG A 429 -1.26 -0.46 34.74
C ARG A 429 -0.13 -0.24 33.73
N SER A 430 0.59 -1.31 33.38
CA SER A 430 1.83 -1.23 32.58
C SER A 430 1.68 -0.66 31.17
N LEU A 431 0.47 -0.66 30.59
CA LEU A 431 0.16 -0.02 29.30
C LEU A 431 -0.76 1.19 29.43
N HIS A 432 -1.08 1.68 30.63
CA HIS A 432 -1.94 2.86 30.75
C HIS A 432 -1.27 4.07 30.09
N MET A 433 -1.96 4.64 29.11
CA MET A 433 -1.60 5.94 28.54
C MET A 433 -2.81 6.85 28.60
N LYS A 434 -2.62 8.07 29.10
CA LYS A 434 -3.69 9.07 29.16
C LYS A 434 -4.29 9.28 27.77
N ALA A 435 -5.63 9.20 27.70
CA ALA A 435 -6.37 9.47 26.47
C ALA A 435 -5.99 10.83 25.90
N ARG A 436 -5.60 10.86 24.62
CA ARG A 436 -5.24 12.09 23.92
C ARG A 436 -6.42 12.63 23.15
N THR A 437 -6.59 13.95 23.14
CA THR A 437 -7.54 14.60 22.24
C THR A 437 -7.08 14.37 20.81
N ARG A 438 -7.92 13.71 20.01
CA ARG A 438 -7.64 13.47 18.60
C ARG A 438 -7.67 14.80 17.84
N ARG A 439 -6.57 15.16 17.19
CA ARG A 439 -6.52 16.36 16.34
C ARG A 439 -7.26 16.08 15.03
N PRO A 440 -8.11 17.01 14.55
CA PRO A 440 -8.80 16.84 13.27
C PRO A 440 -7.84 16.57 12.10
N GLU A 441 -6.65 17.20 12.11
CA GLU A 441 -5.58 16.97 11.12
C GLU A 441 -5.16 15.49 11.01
N HIS A 442 -5.26 14.73 12.10
CA HIS A 442 -4.80 13.35 12.21
C HIS A 442 -5.96 12.34 12.32
N THR A 443 -7.21 12.78 12.13
CA THR A 443 -8.40 11.94 12.28
C THR A 443 -9.43 12.31 11.22
N HIS A 444 -9.65 11.42 10.26
CA HIS A 444 -10.60 11.58 9.18
C HIS A 444 -11.77 10.60 9.37
N PRO A 445 -12.90 11.04 9.95
CA PRO A 445 -14.13 10.25 9.92
C PRO A 445 -14.75 10.35 8.52
N GLU A 446 -15.06 9.21 7.94
CA GLU A 446 -15.84 9.17 6.70
C GLU A 446 -17.25 9.72 6.94
N CYS A 447 -17.80 10.44 5.96
CA CYS A 447 -19.11 11.10 6.08
C CYS A 447 -20.22 10.09 6.44
N ASP A 448 -21.05 10.47 7.42
CA ASP A 448 -22.15 9.66 7.98
C ASP A 448 -23.45 9.71 7.17
N SER A 449 -23.44 10.35 6.00
CA SER A 449 -24.64 10.51 5.18
C SER A 449 -25.26 9.15 4.82
N MET A 450 -26.61 9.04 4.89
CA MET A 450 -27.31 7.77 4.67
C MET A 450 -26.95 7.16 3.30
N GLY A 451 -26.51 5.91 3.29
CA GLY A 451 -26.09 5.20 2.08
C GLY A 451 -24.65 5.45 1.64
N ALA A 452 -23.86 6.21 2.41
CA ALA A 452 -22.46 6.51 2.12
C ALA A 452 -21.54 5.29 2.19
N MET A 453 -21.78 4.36 3.12
CA MET A 453 -20.88 3.24 3.41
C MET A 453 -21.38 1.95 2.77
N HIS A 454 -20.57 1.37 1.89
CA HIS A 454 -20.84 0.06 1.29
C HIS A 454 -20.47 -1.08 2.24
N THR A 455 -21.02 -2.26 2.00
CA THR A 455 -20.63 -3.46 2.75
C THR A 455 -19.21 -3.86 2.37
N LEU A 456 -18.55 -4.60 3.27
CA LEU A 456 -17.19 -5.10 3.05
C LEU A 456 -17.08 -5.89 1.73
N MET A 457 -18.08 -6.72 1.44
CA MET A 457 -18.16 -7.52 0.21
C MET A 457 -18.33 -6.70 -1.07
N ARG A 458 -18.77 -5.44 -0.96
CA ARG A 458 -18.89 -4.53 -2.11
C ARG A 458 -17.66 -3.64 -2.26
N SER A 459 -16.97 -3.31 -1.17
CA SER A 459 -15.73 -2.53 -1.16
C SER A 459 -14.50 -3.45 -1.24
N GLN A 460 -14.21 -3.92 -2.45
CA GLN A 460 -13.19 -4.94 -2.71
C GLN A 460 -11.76 -4.42 -2.52
N VAL A 461 -11.51 -3.16 -2.91
CA VAL A 461 -10.22 -2.48 -2.66
C VAL A 461 -10.51 -1.24 -1.85
N ARG A 462 -9.72 -1.02 -0.79
CA ARG A 462 -9.87 0.08 0.16
C ARG A 462 -8.49 0.68 0.40
N TYR A 463 -8.36 1.99 0.24
CA TYR A 463 -7.11 2.69 0.43
C TYR A 463 -7.38 4.09 0.97
N TYR A 464 -6.55 4.56 1.89
CA TYR A 464 -6.60 5.95 2.32
C TYR A 464 -5.45 6.73 1.69
N HIS A 465 -5.71 7.69 0.80
CA HIS A 465 -4.64 8.55 0.31
C HIS A 465 -4.37 9.68 1.29
N THR A 466 -3.19 9.71 1.92
CA THR A 466 -2.83 10.68 2.96
C THR A 466 -2.58 12.08 2.40
N SER A 467 -1.81 12.23 1.31
CA SER A 467 -1.51 13.54 0.73
C SER A 467 -2.75 14.25 0.19
N ALA A 468 -3.71 13.49 -0.39
CA ALA A 468 -5.01 13.98 -0.82
C ALA A 468 -6.10 13.92 0.27
N MET A 469 -5.78 13.42 1.47
CA MET A 469 -6.72 13.18 2.58
C MET A 469 -8.04 12.52 2.15
N THR A 470 -7.98 11.45 1.38
CA THR A 470 -9.14 10.87 0.68
C THR A 470 -9.24 9.37 0.91
N PHE A 471 -10.42 8.89 1.31
CA PHE A 471 -10.73 7.46 1.20
C PHE A 471 -11.04 7.12 -0.25
N MET A 472 -10.34 6.12 -0.80
CA MET A 472 -10.54 5.59 -2.14
C MET A 472 -10.95 4.14 -2.05
N ASP A 473 -12.13 3.82 -2.58
CA ASP A 473 -12.61 2.45 -2.68
C ASP A 473 -12.93 2.06 -4.12
N LEU A 474 -12.60 0.82 -4.51
CA LEU A 474 -13.24 0.16 -5.64
C LEU A 474 -14.46 -0.59 -5.13
N VAL A 475 -15.63 -0.14 -5.60
CA VAL A 475 -16.93 -0.63 -5.17
C VAL A 475 -17.63 -1.35 -6.31
N ASP A 476 -18.12 -2.55 -6.05
CA ASP A 476 -19.07 -3.24 -6.92
C ASP A 476 -20.50 -2.74 -6.65
N GLN A 477 -21.06 -2.01 -7.62
CA GLN A 477 -22.37 -1.38 -7.53
C GLN A 477 -23.20 -1.72 -8.78
N PRO A 478 -23.85 -2.91 -8.82
CA PRO A 478 -24.78 -3.26 -9.90
C PRO A 478 -25.95 -2.28 -9.96
N LEU A 479 -26.54 -2.13 -11.15
CA LEU A 479 -27.73 -1.31 -11.33
C LEU A 479 -28.90 -1.86 -10.51
N HIS A 480 -29.72 -0.96 -9.94
CA HIS A 480 -30.91 -1.37 -9.21
C HIS A 480 -31.93 -2.11 -10.10
N THR A 481 -31.91 -1.83 -11.40
CA THR A 481 -32.75 -2.46 -12.42
C THR A 481 -32.19 -3.79 -12.91
N ASP A 482 -30.93 -4.13 -12.58
CA ASP A 482 -30.31 -5.38 -12.99
C ASP A 482 -30.56 -6.49 -11.96
N PHE A 483 -31.52 -7.36 -12.28
CA PHE A 483 -31.87 -8.52 -11.48
C PHE A 483 -30.75 -9.57 -11.39
N TYR A 484 -29.87 -9.63 -12.39
CA TYR A 484 -28.73 -10.55 -12.40
C TYR A 484 -27.55 -10.04 -11.56
N ARG A 485 -27.63 -8.80 -11.06
CA ARG A 485 -26.60 -8.14 -10.25
C ARG A 485 -25.22 -8.27 -10.89
N THR A 486 -25.16 -7.99 -12.18
CA THR A 486 -23.93 -8.03 -12.97
C THR A 486 -22.94 -7.07 -12.33
N GLN A 487 -21.73 -7.58 -12.07
CA GLN A 487 -20.66 -6.81 -11.46
C GLN A 487 -20.44 -5.52 -12.23
N ARG A 488 -20.38 -4.40 -11.50
CA ARG A 488 -20.21 -3.06 -12.06
C ARG A 488 -19.35 -2.23 -11.14
N VAL A 489 -18.07 -2.18 -11.47
CA VAL A 489 -17.04 -1.51 -10.66
C VAL A 489 -17.10 0.00 -10.82
N ARG A 490 -17.00 0.70 -9.68
CA ARG A 490 -16.87 2.16 -9.60
C ARG A 490 -15.81 2.54 -8.57
N LEU A 491 -15.12 3.63 -8.84
CA LEU A 491 -14.36 4.36 -7.85
C LEU A 491 -15.29 5.19 -6.97
N ARG A 492 -14.95 5.23 -5.69
CA ARG A 492 -15.60 6.04 -4.67
C ARG A 492 -14.52 6.83 -3.92
N ALA A 493 -14.60 8.15 -3.96
CA ALA A 493 -13.71 9.06 -3.23
C ALA A 493 -14.47 9.81 -2.15
N ALA A 494 -14.02 9.70 -0.90
CA ALA A 494 -14.47 10.54 0.20
C ALA A 494 -13.28 11.38 0.70
N ALA A 495 -13.15 12.57 0.12
CA ALA A 495 -12.12 13.54 0.46
C ALA A 495 -12.55 14.44 1.62
N ARG A 496 -11.58 15.00 2.33
CA ARG A 496 -11.79 16.17 3.18
C ARG A 496 -10.86 17.29 2.75
N THR A 497 -11.33 18.52 2.85
CA THR A 497 -10.51 19.71 2.65
C THR A 497 -10.62 20.60 3.87
N ARG A 498 -9.54 21.30 4.19
CA ARG A 498 -9.53 22.25 5.30
C ARG A 498 -10.46 23.42 4.98
N SER A 499 -11.33 23.79 5.92
CA SER A 499 -12.16 24.99 5.80
C SER A 499 -11.29 26.24 5.86
N MET A 500 -11.60 27.24 5.02
CA MET A 500 -10.93 28.53 5.00
C MET A 500 -11.02 29.22 6.37
N PRO A 501 -9.98 29.97 6.80
CA PRO A 501 -9.96 30.64 8.11
C PRO A 501 -11.17 31.55 8.35
N PHE A 502 -11.68 32.22 7.31
CA PHE A 502 -12.81 33.15 7.42
C PHE A 502 -14.13 32.46 7.82
N ASN A 503 -14.34 31.22 7.37
CA ASN A 503 -15.50 30.42 7.75
C ASN A 503 -15.40 29.85 9.17
N ARG A 504 -14.22 29.85 9.80
CA ARG A 504 -14.07 29.38 11.19
C ARG A 504 -14.71 30.33 12.21
N LEU A 505 -14.70 31.64 11.93
CA LEU A 505 -15.31 32.65 12.80
C LEU A 505 -16.84 32.67 12.71
N ALA A 506 -17.41 32.24 11.57
CA ALA A 506 -18.85 32.26 11.34
C ALA A 506 -19.57 30.98 11.82
N ASN A 507 -18.87 29.84 11.90
CA ASN A 507 -19.45 28.52 12.13
C ASN A 507 -18.99 27.84 13.44
N GLU A 508 -18.81 28.60 14.52
CA GLU A 508 -18.49 28.03 15.86
C GLU A 508 -19.58 27.05 16.38
N GLN A 509 -20.75 26.98 15.73
CA GLN A 509 -21.84 26.12 16.19
C GLN A 509 -22.08 24.84 15.37
N GLN A 510 -21.55 24.67 14.14
CA GLN A 510 -21.92 23.49 13.31
C GLN A 510 -20.85 22.93 12.33
N GLY A 511 -19.63 23.47 12.24
CA GLY A 511 -18.63 22.93 11.29
C GLY A 511 -17.21 22.94 11.83
N GLY A 512 -16.61 21.77 12.02
CA GLY A 512 -15.21 21.64 12.42
C GLY A 512 -14.24 22.20 11.37
N ALA A 513 -12.94 22.12 11.66
CA ALA A 513 -11.86 22.55 10.74
C ALA A 513 -11.92 21.90 9.34
N TYR A 514 -12.66 20.81 9.19
CA TYR A 514 -12.93 20.08 7.97
C TYR A 514 -14.46 19.92 7.85
N PRO A 515 -15.12 20.57 6.87
CA PRO A 515 -16.54 20.38 6.63
C PRO A 515 -16.78 19.07 5.87
N ASP A 516 -17.97 18.48 6.05
CA ASP A 516 -18.37 17.29 5.31
C ASP A 516 -18.44 17.62 3.81
N GLN A 517 -17.73 16.83 3.00
CA GLN A 517 -17.77 16.93 1.55
C GLN A 517 -18.61 15.80 0.96
N PRO A 518 -19.29 16.04 -0.17
CA PRO A 518 -20.03 15.00 -0.86
C PRO A 518 -19.07 13.94 -1.40
N ILE A 519 -19.44 12.68 -1.20
CA ILE A 519 -18.71 11.53 -1.76
C ILE A 519 -18.82 11.59 -3.29
N LYS A 520 -17.68 11.45 -3.96
CA LYS A 520 -17.59 11.41 -5.42
C LYS A 520 -17.55 9.97 -5.91
N TYR A 521 -18.19 9.72 -7.03
CA TYR A 521 -18.17 8.42 -7.69
C TYR A 521 -17.77 8.59 -9.15
N TRP A 522 -16.97 7.65 -9.63
CA TRP A 522 -16.60 7.58 -11.04
C TRP A 522 -16.53 6.12 -11.51
N PRO A 523 -17.06 5.78 -12.69
CA PRO A 523 -17.84 6.64 -13.58
C PRO A 523 -19.18 7.08 -12.97
N GLU A 524 -19.86 8.02 -13.62
CA GLU A 524 -21.22 8.42 -13.27
C GLU A 524 -22.20 7.24 -13.37
N ASN A 525 -23.30 7.28 -12.63
CA ASN A 525 -24.28 6.20 -12.70
C ASN A 525 -25.08 6.30 -14.01
N GLN A 526 -25.53 5.16 -14.56
CA GLN A 526 -26.42 5.19 -15.71
C GLN A 526 -27.77 5.79 -15.29
N ASP A 527 -28.30 6.69 -16.11
CA ASP A 527 -29.67 7.17 -15.98
C ASP A 527 -30.62 6.14 -16.63
N PRO A 528 -31.51 5.49 -15.86
CA PRO A 528 -32.46 4.52 -16.42
C PRO A 528 -33.38 5.11 -17.49
N THR A 529 -33.58 6.43 -17.49
CA THR A 529 -34.45 7.14 -18.44
C THR A 529 -33.75 7.53 -19.73
N LYS A 530 -32.41 7.64 -19.69
CA LYS A 530 -31.58 8.04 -20.82
C LYS A 530 -30.26 7.25 -20.79
N PRO A 531 -30.25 5.99 -21.26
CA PRO A 531 -29.05 5.18 -21.26
C PRO A 531 -27.97 5.80 -22.16
N ASP A 532 -26.75 5.90 -21.65
CA ASP A 532 -25.59 6.40 -22.39
C ASP A 532 -24.68 5.24 -22.82
N GLU A 533 -24.69 4.90 -24.10
CA GLU A 533 -23.84 3.84 -24.67
C GLU A 533 -22.34 4.07 -24.40
N ARG A 534 -21.89 5.33 -24.28
CA ARG A 534 -20.47 5.63 -23.99
C ARG A 534 -20.11 5.20 -22.59
N LEU A 535 -20.99 5.48 -21.65
CA LEU A 535 -20.83 5.10 -20.27
C LEU A 535 -20.86 3.57 -20.13
N ASP A 536 -21.70 2.86 -20.90
CA ASP A 536 -21.66 1.39 -20.96
C ASP A 536 -20.32 0.87 -21.50
N ASN A 537 -19.76 1.50 -22.55
CA ASN A 537 -18.43 1.16 -23.03
C ASN A 537 -17.36 1.36 -21.96
N LEU A 538 -17.49 2.40 -21.12
CA LEU A 538 -16.58 2.66 -20.01
C LEU A 538 -16.70 1.58 -18.93
N TYR A 539 -17.92 1.17 -18.58
CA TYR A 539 -18.17 0.07 -17.66
C TYR A 539 -17.67 -1.28 -18.19
N ASN A 540 -17.77 -1.53 -19.49
CA ASN A 540 -17.24 -2.74 -20.11
C ASN A 540 -15.71 -2.83 -20.02
N VAL A 541 -14.98 -1.72 -19.89
CA VAL A 541 -13.54 -1.77 -19.62
C VAL A 541 -13.27 -2.01 -18.13
N LEU A 542 -14.00 -1.34 -17.23
CA LEU A 542 -13.84 -1.49 -15.79
C LEU A 542 -14.29 -2.86 -15.26
N SER A 543 -15.26 -3.48 -15.92
CA SER A 543 -15.82 -4.79 -15.59
C SER A 543 -16.01 -5.57 -16.89
N PRO A 544 -14.92 -6.12 -17.46
CA PRO A 544 -14.97 -6.85 -18.72
C PRO A 544 -15.97 -8.01 -18.64
N PRO A 545 -17.00 -8.06 -19.50
CA PRO A 545 -18.01 -9.12 -19.51
C PRO A 545 -17.48 -10.55 -19.49
N SER A 546 -16.31 -10.83 -20.09
CA SER A 546 -15.72 -12.18 -20.07
C SER A 546 -14.89 -12.49 -18.82
N HIS A 547 -14.58 -11.49 -18.00
CA HIS A 547 -13.73 -11.60 -16.81
C HIS A 547 -14.43 -10.99 -15.58
N LEU A 548 -15.71 -11.32 -15.39
CA LEU A 548 -16.43 -11.00 -14.15
C LEU A 548 -16.06 -11.99 -13.05
N GLY A 549 -16.08 -11.54 -11.78
CA GLY A 549 -15.81 -12.38 -10.64
C GLY A 549 -15.15 -11.64 -9.49
N GLU A 550 -14.13 -12.26 -8.91
CA GLU A 550 -13.42 -11.66 -7.78
C GLU A 550 -12.62 -10.44 -8.24
N ILE A 551 -12.52 -9.44 -7.37
CA ILE A 551 -11.70 -8.25 -7.58
C ILE A 551 -10.61 -8.23 -6.51
N GLU A 552 -9.38 -8.07 -6.94
CA GLU A 552 -8.24 -7.87 -6.06
C GLU A 552 -7.42 -6.73 -6.63
N GLY A 553 -7.05 -5.76 -5.81
CA GLY A 553 -6.36 -4.58 -6.31
C GLY A 553 -5.43 -3.96 -5.30
N VAL A 554 -4.48 -3.21 -5.84
CA VAL A 554 -3.47 -2.47 -5.11
C VAL A 554 -3.50 -1.03 -5.62
N MET A 555 -3.37 -0.10 -4.68
CA MET A 555 -3.25 1.32 -4.98
C MET A 555 -1.89 1.82 -4.50
N ASP A 556 -1.23 2.62 -5.33
CA ASP A 556 -0.07 3.40 -4.94
C ASP A 556 -0.43 4.91 -4.86
N GLU A 557 0.56 5.79 -4.80
CA GLU A 557 0.33 7.24 -4.71
C GLU A 557 -0.32 7.85 -5.97
N ARG A 558 -0.28 7.17 -7.12
CA ARG A 558 -0.58 7.75 -8.43
C ARG A 558 -1.65 7.00 -9.20
N SER A 559 -1.95 5.77 -8.81
CA SER A 559 -2.72 4.86 -9.64
C SER A 559 -3.25 3.65 -8.87
N ILE A 560 -4.21 2.97 -9.48
CA ILE A 560 -4.79 1.72 -9.00
C ILE A 560 -4.61 0.68 -10.09
N VAL A 561 -4.13 -0.51 -9.72
CA VAL A 561 -4.18 -1.70 -10.55
C VAL A 561 -5.04 -2.74 -9.85
N TYR A 562 -6.00 -3.32 -10.56
CA TYR A 562 -6.77 -4.44 -10.05
C TYR A 562 -6.96 -5.54 -11.08
N ALA A 563 -6.99 -6.77 -10.59
CA ALA A 563 -7.37 -7.95 -11.35
C ALA A 563 -8.87 -8.22 -11.16
N THR A 564 -9.56 -8.61 -12.22
CA THR A 564 -10.95 -9.08 -12.17
C THR A 564 -11.14 -10.33 -13.02
N GLY A 565 -11.91 -11.30 -12.51
CA GLY A 565 -12.18 -12.56 -13.21
C GLY A 565 -12.25 -13.76 -12.26
N PRO A 566 -12.44 -14.97 -12.82
CA PRO A 566 -12.48 -16.21 -12.04
C PRO A 566 -11.09 -16.57 -11.50
N ARG A 567 -11.03 -17.22 -10.33
CA ARG A 567 -9.75 -17.62 -9.67
C ARG A 567 -8.92 -18.65 -10.45
N ASN A 568 -9.55 -19.42 -11.33
CA ASN A 568 -8.93 -20.57 -12.00
C ASN A 568 -8.49 -20.29 -13.45
N ALA A 569 -8.60 -19.04 -13.90
CA ALA A 569 -8.16 -18.62 -15.22
C ALA A 569 -7.43 -17.27 -15.11
N PRO A 570 -6.66 -16.88 -16.13
CA PRO A 570 -6.07 -15.55 -16.19
C PRO A 570 -7.14 -14.46 -15.99
N ARG A 571 -6.84 -13.49 -15.15
CA ARG A 571 -7.73 -12.37 -14.79
C ARG A 571 -7.35 -11.14 -15.59
N ALA A 572 -8.35 -10.34 -15.94
CA ALA A 572 -8.14 -9.05 -16.59
C ALA A 572 -7.50 -8.06 -15.62
N LEU A 573 -6.35 -7.49 -16.00
CA LEU A 573 -5.65 -6.46 -15.26
C LEU A 573 -6.08 -5.09 -15.78
N ILE A 574 -6.72 -4.31 -14.90
CA ILE A 574 -7.21 -2.97 -15.19
C ILE A 574 -6.35 -1.95 -14.44
N PHE A 575 -5.94 -0.92 -15.16
CA PHE A 575 -5.17 0.21 -14.64
C PHE A 575 -6.01 1.48 -14.65
N ILE A 576 -5.95 2.24 -13.57
CA ILE A 576 -6.53 3.58 -13.46
C ILE A 576 -5.44 4.53 -12.95
N GLY A 577 -5.12 5.56 -13.73
CA GLY A 577 -4.08 6.55 -13.40
C GLY A 577 -4.66 7.91 -13.03
N PHE A 578 -4.16 8.50 -11.94
CA PHE A 578 -4.52 9.85 -11.46
C PHE A 578 -3.43 10.88 -11.72
N ASP A 579 -2.32 10.48 -12.34
CA ASP A 579 -1.24 11.38 -12.71
C ASP A 579 -1.44 11.90 -14.15
N PRO A 580 -1.47 13.22 -14.39
CA PRO A 580 -1.66 13.78 -15.73
C PRO A 580 -0.53 13.48 -16.72
N SER A 581 0.64 13.01 -16.25
CA SER A 581 1.77 12.62 -17.10
C SER A 581 1.67 11.18 -17.64
N MET A 582 0.81 10.34 -17.06
CA MET A 582 0.62 8.96 -17.52
C MET A 582 -0.14 8.97 -18.85
N HIS A 583 0.44 8.32 -19.87
CA HIS A 583 -0.12 8.23 -21.21
C HIS A 583 0.26 6.91 -21.87
N LEU A 584 -0.62 5.92 -21.81
CA LEU A 584 -0.43 4.67 -22.55
C LEU A 584 -0.65 4.93 -24.05
N GLU A 585 0.16 4.30 -24.89
CA GLU A 585 -0.01 4.40 -26.34
C GLU A 585 -1.24 3.60 -26.80
N GLY A 586 -1.95 4.08 -27.82
CA GLY A 586 -3.09 3.37 -28.40
C GLY A 586 -4.41 3.42 -27.62
N VAL A 587 -4.47 4.05 -26.43
CA VAL A 587 -5.76 4.31 -25.76
C VAL A 587 -6.54 5.42 -26.46
N LYS A 588 -7.87 5.26 -26.48
CA LYS A 588 -8.79 6.19 -27.14
C LYS A 588 -8.93 7.46 -26.31
N ARG A 589 -9.06 8.61 -26.95
CA ARG A 589 -9.39 9.84 -26.21
C ARG A 589 -10.87 9.83 -25.82
N TRP A 590 -11.16 10.13 -24.56
CA TRP A 590 -12.52 10.38 -24.10
C TRP A 590 -12.95 11.78 -24.58
N SER A 591 -13.93 11.84 -25.50
CA SER A 591 -14.47 13.11 -26.00
C SER A 591 -15.91 13.30 -25.55
N GLU A 592 -16.16 14.33 -24.73
CA GLU A 592 -17.50 14.73 -24.27
C GLU A 592 -18.40 15.24 -25.42
N GLN A 593 -17.82 15.67 -26.54
CA GLN A 593 -18.56 16.24 -27.68
C GLN A 593 -18.86 15.21 -28.78
N SER A 594 -20.01 14.53 -28.71
CA SER A 594 -20.78 14.20 -29.94
C SER A 594 -22.27 14.05 -29.63
N GLN A 595 -22.89 15.13 -29.16
CA GLN A 595 -24.33 15.36 -29.32
C GLN A 595 -24.54 16.66 -30.09
N THR A 596 -23.88 16.83 -31.25
CA THR A 596 -24.32 17.80 -32.27
C THR A 596 -23.66 17.45 -33.61
N ASN A 597 -24.48 16.97 -34.55
CA ASN A 597 -24.29 16.96 -36.01
C ASN A 597 -22.87 16.70 -36.54
N ALA A 598 -22.53 15.44 -36.78
CA ALA A 598 -21.53 15.08 -37.77
C ALA A 598 -22.19 14.23 -38.87
N LYS A 599 -22.08 14.69 -40.13
CA LYS A 599 -22.36 13.89 -41.32
C LYS A 599 -21.48 12.62 -41.32
N PRO A 600 -21.90 11.54 -42.00
CA PRO A 600 -21.17 10.28 -41.95
C PRO A 600 -19.90 10.42 -42.79
N ASP A 601 -18.77 10.68 -42.14
CA ASP A 601 -17.48 10.50 -42.78
C ASP A 601 -17.13 9.01 -42.75
N THR A 602 -16.98 8.47 -43.95
CA THR A 602 -16.51 7.12 -44.24
C THR A 602 -15.13 6.86 -43.64
N PHE A 603 -15.10 6.33 -42.42
CA PHE A 603 -13.95 5.58 -41.90
C PHE A 603 -14.33 4.10 -41.76
N ARG A 604 -13.45 3.26 -42.29
CA ARG A 604 -13.55 1.80 -42.40
C ARG A 604 -14.12 1.14 -41.14
N ARG A 605 -15.24 0.43 -41.32
CA ARG A 605 -15.74 -0.61 -40.42
C ARG A 605 -14.60 -1.56 -40.02
N GLN A 606 -14.18 -1.46 -38.76
CA GLN A 606 -13.60 -2.56 -37.99
C GLN A 606 -14.32 -2.67 -36.64
N ASP A 607 -15.66 -2.53 -36.67
CA ASP A 607 -16.51 -2.83 -35.52
C ASP A 607 -16.77 -4.34 -35.50
N GLY A 608 -15.82 -5.08 -34.94
CA GLY A 608 -16.09 -6.40 -34.37
C GLY A 608 -16.58 -6.22 -32.94
N ASN A 609 -17.53 -7.04 -32.51
CA ASN A 609 -18.17 -6.92 -31.20
C ASN A 609 -17.11 -7.02 -30.07
N PHE A 610 -17.34 -6.33 -28.95
CA PHE A 610 -16.43 -6.32 -27.80
C PHE A 610 -16.13 -7.75 -27.29
N ALA A 611 -17.16 -8.60 -27.27
CA ALA A 611 -17.05 -10.01 -26.93
C ALA A 611 -16.17 -10.76 -27.95
N ASP A 612 -16.39 -10.54 -29.25
CA ASP A 612 -15.66 -11.24 -30.32
C ASP A 612 -14.14 -10.99 -30.29
N ARG A 613 -13.71 -9.77 -29.93
CA ARG A 613 -12.27 -9.45 -29.80
C ARG A 613 -11.62 -10.13 -28.60
N LEU A 614 -12.34 -10.19 -27.49
CA LEU A 614 -11.87 -10.80 -26.24
C LEU A 614 -11.91 -12.32 -26.33
N ASP A 615 -12.91 -12.89 -26.99
CA ASP A 615 -13.01 -14.31 -27.33
C ASP A 615 -11.95 -14.74 -28.36
N ALA A 616 -11.61 -13.89 -29.34
CA ALA A 616 -10.50 -14.12 -30.26
C ALA A 616 -9.14 -14.11 -29.52
N MET A 617 -8.95 -13.24 -28.52
CA MET A 617 -7.75 -13.27 -27.67
C MET A 617 -7.71 -14.52 -26.79
N ASN A 618 -8.83 -14.89 -26.16
CA ASN A 618 -8.95 -16.13 -25.40
C ASN A 618 -8.70 -17.39 -26.25
N ALA A 619 -9.05 -17.35 -27.55
CA ALA A 619 -8.79 -18.44 -28.50
C ALA A 619 -7.33 -18.49 -28.98
N THR A 620 -6.59 -17.38 -28.87
CA THR A 620 -5.16 -17.30 -29.26
C THR A 620 -4.23 -17.68 -28.10
N VAL A 621 -4.74 -17.65 -26.85
CA VAL A 621 -4.09 -18.24 -25.68
C VAL A 621 -4.41 -19.74 -25.67
N PRO A 622 -3.42 -20.65 -25.77
CA PRO A 622 -3.70 -22.08 -25.76
C PRO A 622 -4.34 -22.47 -24.42
N SER A 623 -5.62 -22.85 -24.44
CA SER A 623 -6.25 -23.58 -23.34
C SER A 623 -5.57 -24.94 -23.24
N ILE A 624 -4.59 -25.07 -22.34
CA ILE A 624 -4.04 -26.37 -21.96
C ILE A 624 -4.89 -26.90 -20.82
N ASP A 625 -5.68 -27.91 -21.15
CA ASP A 625 -6.52 -28.65 -20.21
C ASP A 625 -5.65 -29.23 -19.08
N ARG A 626 -5.86 -28.76 -17.84
CA ARG A 626 -5.14 -29.22 -16.65
C ARG A 626 -5.68 -30.58 -16.20
N LYS A 627 -5.47 -31.61 -17.03
CA LYS A 627 -5.44 -33.02 -16.61
C LYS A 627 -4.40 -33.78 -17.43
N GLY A 628 -3.33 -34.16 -16.73
CA GLY A 628 -2.42 -35.27 -16.97
C GLY A 628 -2.28 -35.85 -18.38
N LYS A 629 -1.00 -35.90 -18.80
CA LYS A 629 -0.42 -36.70 -19.88
C LYS A 629 -0.69 -36.18 -21.29
N GLN A 630 0.35 -35.65 -21.92
CA GLN A 630 0.85 -36.23 -23.17
C GLN A 630 2.34 -35.92 -23.38
N LYS A 631 3.03 -36.94 -23.90
CA LYS A 631 4.48 -37.05 -24.07
C LYS A 631 4.81 -36.53 -25.47
N ALA A 632 5.30 -35.30 -25.61
CA ALA A 632 5.80 -34.80 -26.88
C ALA A 632 7.28 -35.19 -27.04
N THR A 633 7.56 -36.02 -28.03
CA THR A 633 8.90 -36.44 -28.43
C THR A 633 9.49 -35.40 -29.37
N CYS A 634 10.51 -34.66 -28.92
CA CYS A 634 11.33 -33.85 -29.82
C CYS A 634 12.38 -34.74 -30.50
N ARG A 635 12.36 -34.78 -31.83
CA ARG A 635 13.46 -35.32 -32.63
C ARG A 635 14.64 -34.33 -32.61
N PRO A 636 15.90 -34.78 -32.45
CA PRO A 636 17.06 -33.90 -32.49
C PRO A 636 17.39 -33.52 -33.93
N ALA A 637 17.61 -32.22 -34.16
CA ALA A 637 18.21 -31.72 -35.40
C ALA A 637 19.73 -31.93 -35.35
N ALA A 638 20.29 -32.22 -36.53
CA ALA A 638 21.58 -32.84 -36.75
C ALA A 638 22.79 -32.06 -36.21
N GLU A 639 23.78 -32.85 -35.77
CA GLU A 639 25.14 -32.46 -35.42
C GLU A 639 25.89 -31.88 -36.62
N THR A 640 26.69 -30.84 -36.38
CA THR A 640 27.85 -30.53 -37.23
C THR A 640 29.04 -30.29 -36.32
N THR A 641 30.08 -31.08 -36.54
CA THR A 641 31.33 -31.20 -35.79
C THR A 641 32.30 -30.06 -36.10
N GLY A 642 33.08 -29.59 -35.09
CA GLY A 642 34.22 -28.70 -35.35
C GLY A 642 34.86 -27.96 -34.16
N LYS A 643 35.67 -28.67 -33.38
CA LYS A 643 36.91 -28.28 -32.63
C LYS A 643 37.02 -26.97 -31.79
N ALA A 644 37.17 -27.22 -30.48
CA ALA A 644 38.22 -26.78 -29.53
C ALA A 644 38.65 -25.30 -29.38
N GLY A 645 38.44 -24.78 -28.16
CA GLY A 645 39.47 -24.02 -27.43
C GLY A 645 39.28 -22.51 -27.30
N ASN A 646 38.41 -22.07 -26.37
CA ASN A 646 38.69 -20.89 -25.54
C ASN A 646 37.68 -20.79 -24.39
N ILE A 647 38.19 -20.71 -23.15
CA ILE A 647 37.39 -20.44 -21.95
C ILE A 647 37.00 -18.96 -22.01
N GLN A 648 35.77 -18.69 -22.43
CA GLN A 648 35.13 -17.38 -22.34
C GLN A 648 34.19 -17.33 -21.12
N PRO A 649 33.95 -16.12 -20.55
CA PRO A 649 33.11 -15.96 -19.37
C PRO A 649 31.69 -16.49 -19.63
N ARG A 650 31.12 -17.17 -18.63
CA ARG A 650 29.78 -17.79 -18.66
C ARG A 650 28.75 -16.85 -19.28
N GLN A 651 28.15 -17.25 -20.40
CA GLN A 651 26.99 -16.58 -21.00
C GLN A 651 25.76 -16.74 -20.09
N TYR A 652 25.51 -15.75 -19.22
CA TYR A 652 24.23 -15.60 -18.54
C TYR A 652 23.32 -14.71 -19.40
N GLY A 653 22.11 -15.17 -19.75
CA GLY A 653 21.13 -14.29 -20.41
C GLY A 653 20.06 -14.88 -21.33
N LYS A 654 19.72 -16.18 -21.26
CA LYS A 654 18.66 -16.77 -22.11
C LYS A 654 17.24 -16.76 -21.51
N TRP A 655 17.08 -16.32 -20.26
CA TRP A 655 15.78 -16.37 -19.57
C TRP A 655 15.04 -15.02 -19.51
N CYS A 656 15.64 -13.92 -20.01
CA CYS A 656 15.05 -12.58 -19.96
C CYS A 656 15.21 -11.81 -21.28
N TRP A 657 14.09 -11.38 -21.87
CA TRP A 657 14.03 -10.63 -23.14
C TRP A 657 12.96 -9.52 -23.07
N GLN A 658 12.80 -8.75 -24.14
CA GLN A 658 11.77 -7.71 -24.23
C GLN A 658 10.71 -8.09 -25.26
N GLU A 659 9.46 -7.79 -24.95
CA GLU A 659 8.29 -7.93 -25.84
C GLU A 659 7.52 -6.59 -25.85
N PRO A 660 6.69 -6.31 -26.88
CA PRO A 660 5.75 -5.21 -26.81
C PRO A 660 4.80 -5.39 -25.62
N ALA A 661 4.38 -4.28 -25.02
CA ALA A 661 3.44 -4.31 -23.92
C ALA A 661 2.07 -4.81 -24.37
N MET A 662 1.44 -5.68 -23.58
CA MET A 662 0.19 -6.35 -24.00
C MET A 662 -0.97 -5.40 -24.22
N PHE A 663 -1.00 -4.27 -23.53
CA PHE A 663 -2.02 -3.25 -23.75
C PHE A 663 -2.02 -2.71 -25.19
N LEU A 664 -0.89 -2.80 -25.89
CA LEU A 664 -0.79 -2.43 -27.31
C LEU A 664 -1.53 -3.41 -28.20
N ASP A 665 -1.64 -4.69 -27.84
CA ASP A 665 -2.43 -5.65 -28.60
C ASP A 665 -3.92 -5.56 -28.22
N ILE A 666 -4.22 -5.28 -26.94
CA ILE A 666 -5.59 -5.19 -26.42
C ILE A 666 -6.31 -3.94 -26.95
N HIS A 667 -5.63 -2.79 -27.03
CA HIS A 667 -6.19 -1.51 -27.49
C HIS A 667 -7.49 -1.10 -26.79
N LEU A 668 -7.63 -1.44 -25.50
CA LEU A 668 -8.84 -1.18 -24.71
C LEU A 668 -8.54 -0.23 -23.55
N GLY A 669 -8.91 1.04 -23.73
CA GLY A 669 -8.83 2.04 -22.67
C GLY A 669 -9.10 3.44 -23.19
N TYR A 670 -9.19 4.37 -22.23
CA TYR A 670 -9.54 5.76 -22.45
C TYR A 670 -8.59 6.71 -21.74
N TYR A 671 -8.24 7.81 -22.41
CA TYR A 671 -7.53 8.95 -21.85
C TYR A 671 -8.50 10.14 -21.67
N PHE A 672 -8.60 10.64 -20.44
CA PHE A 672 -9.52 11.69 -20.01
C PHE A 672 -8.86 13.06 -19.89
N GLY A 673 -7.52 13.13 -20.02
CA GLY A 673 -6.80 14.39 -19.93
C GLY A 673 -7.25 15.41 -20.98
N LYS A 674 -7.43 16.66 -20.55
CA LYS A 674 -7.67 17.80 -21.44
C LYS A 674 -6.44 17.99 -22.33
N ALA A 675 -6.66 18.25 -23.63
CA ALA A 675 -5.55 18.52 -24.56
C ALA A 675 -4.64 19.59 -23.97
N ARG A 676 -3.32 19.37 -24.03
CA ARG A 676 -2.34 20.44 -23.86
C ARG A 676 -2.75 21.53 -24.86
N ARG A 677 -3.19 22.70 -24.36
CA ARG A 677 -3.26 23.87 -25.23
C ARG A 677 -1.82 24.12 -25.69
N PRO A 678 -1.56 24.18 -27.00
CA PRO A 678 -0.22 24.37 -27.53
C PRO A 678 0.43 25.64 -26.99
#